data_AF-A0A7T0LX36-F1
#
_entry.id   AF-A0A7T0LX36-F1
#
_cell.length_a   1.000
_cell.length_b   1.000
_cell.length_c   1.000
_cell.angle_alpha   90.00
_cell.angle_beta   90.00
_cell.angle_gamma   90.00
#
_symmetry.space_group_name_H-M   'P 1'
#
loop_
_entity.id
_entity.type
_entity.pdbx_description
1 polymer ?
#
loop_
_entity_poly.entity_id
_entity_poly.type
_entity_poly.pdbx_seq_one_letter_code
_entity_poly.pdbx_strand_id
1 'polypeptide(L)'
;RRLTQDVYKYLQRCVENNREFNLTLGVKSTTLTNGLKYSLATGNWGDQKKAASSTAGVSQVLNRYTFASTLSHLRRTNTPIGRDGKIAKPRQLHNTHWGLVCPAETPEGQACGLVKNLSLMCYVTVGTPSEPIIEFMIQRNMEVLEEYEPIRNPNATKVFVNGVWVGVHRDPAHLVQTVQNLRRSHLISHEVSLIRDIRDREFKIFTDAGRVCRPLFVIENGHDNPNKGNLVLNKDHIRKLELDQTLAGMDQETRLANGYFGFQGLINSGVVEYLDAEEEETVMIVMTPEDLDISRQLQAGFKIQPDDSGDMNKRVKAPMNPTAHMWTHCEIHPSMILGICASIIPFPDHNQSPRNTYQSAMGKQAMGVFLTNFDQRMDTMANILYYPQKPLGTTRSMEFLKFRELPAGQNAIVAIMCYSGYNQEDSVIMNQSSIDRGLFRSLFYRAYTDQEKRIGMNVVEQFEKPFRQDTLKLKHGTYDKLDEDGIVAPGVRVSGEDIIIGKTAPIAPDAEELGQRTKAHIKRDASTPLRSTENGIVDQVLITTNAEGLRFVKVRMRTTKIPQIGDKFASRHGQKGTIGITYRIEDMPFTSEGIVPDLIINPHAIPSRMTIAHLIECQLSKVSTLRGLEGDATPFTEVTVDSVSNLLRAHGYQSRGFEIMYHGHTGRKLMAQVFLGPTYYQRLRH
;
A
#
# COMPACT_ATOMS: atom_id res chain seq x y z
N ARG A 1 -21.89 -25.88 -10.37
CA ARG A 1 -22.94 -26.56 -9.58
C ARG A 1 -24.34 -26.01 -9.87
N ARG A 2 -24.68 -24.75 -9.53
CA ARG A 2 -26.03 -24.20 -9.79
C ARG A 2 -26.46 -24.26 -11.27
N LEU A 3 -25.58 -23.84 -12.19
CA LEU A 3 -25.86 -23.94 -13.63
C LEU A 3 -26.16 -25.38 -14.05
N THR A 4 -25.37 -26.35 -13.60
CA THR A 4 -25.57 -27.78 -13.87
C THR A 4 -26.91 -28.28 -13.35
N GLN A 5 -27.32 -27.85 -12.15
CA GLN A 5 -28.63 -28.21 -11.58
C GLN A 5 -29.80 -27.59 -12.36
N ASP A 6 -29.67 -26.34 -12.79
CA ASP A 6 -30.69 -25.67 -13.59
C ASP A 6 -30.86 -26.34 -14.96
N VAL A 7 -29.75 -26.70 -15.61
CA VAL A 7 -29.74 -27.46 -16.87
C VAL A 7 -30.32 -28.86 -16.68
N TYR A 8 -29.95 -29.55 -15.58
CA TYR A 8 -30.48 -30.87 -15.25
C TYR A 8 -32.00 -30.85 -15.04
N LYS A 9 -32.53 -29.87 -14.29
CA LYS A 9 -33.98 -29.70 -14.11
C LYS A 9 -34.70 -29.39 -15.43
N TYR A 10 -34.06 -28.64 -16.32
CA TYR A 10 -34.62 -28.38 -17.64
C TYR A 10 -34.66 -29.68 -18.48
N LEU A 11 -33.59 -30.46 -18.47
CA LEU A 11 -33.53 -31.77 -19.11
C LEU A 11 -34.63 -32.70 -18.58
N GLN A 12 -34.81 -32.78 -17.26
CA GLN A 12 -35.85 -33.58 -16.63
C GLN A 12 -37.25 -33.19 -17.13
N ARG A 13 -37.55 -31.89 -17.22
CA ARG A 13 -38.82 -31.40 -17.76
C ARG A 13 -39.01 -31.69 -19.25
N CYS A 14 -37.93 -31.68 -20.04
CA CYS A 14 -38.01 -32.06 -21.45
C CYS A 14 -38.38 -33.54 -21.59
N VAL A 15 -37.77 -34.42 -20.78
CA VAL A 15 -38.07 -35.86 -20.75
C VAL A 15 -39.52 -36.11 -20.28
N GLU A 16 -39.95 -35.50 -19.18
CA GLU A 16 -41.32 -35.68 -18.64
C GLU A 16 -42.41 -35.23 -19.62
N ASN A 17 -42.13 -34.23 -20.46
CA ASN A 17 -43.09 -33.68 -21.42
C ASN A 17 -42.89 -34.16 -22.87
N ASN A 18 -42.02 -35.16 -23.11
CA ASN A 18 -41.64 -35.63 -24.45
C ASN A 18 -41.25 -34.47 -25.41
N ARG A 19 -40.49 -33.49 -24.93
CA ARG A 19 -39.96 -32.37 -25.72
C ARG A 19 -38.48 -32.58 -26.02
N GLU A 20 -38.06 -32.19 -27.22
CA GLU A 20 -36.63 -32.17 -27.56
C GLU A 20 -35.85 -31.22 -26.64
N PHE A 21 -34.65 -31.66 -26.23
CA PHE A 21 -33.77 -30.87 -25.39
C PHE A 21 -33.04 -29.82 -26.23
N ASN A 22 -33.29 -28.55 -25.95
CA ASN A 22 -32.57 -27.45 -26.58
C ASN A 22 -31.60 -26.79 -25.59
N LEU A 23 -30.30 -26.90 -25.88
CA LEU A 23 -29.23 -26.36 -25.04
C LEU A 23 -29.35 -24.83 -24.85
N THR A 24 -29.74 -24.10 -25.89
CA THR A 24 -29.86 -22.62 -25.84
C THR A 24 -30.95 -22.16 -24.90
N LEU A 25 -32.02 -22.94 -24.74
CA LEU A 25 -33.13 -22.67 -23.82
C LEU A 25 -32.79 -23.14 -22.39
N GLY A 26 -32.00 -24.20 -22.25
CA GLY A 26 -31.60 -24.75 -20.95
C GLY A 26 -30.49 -23.96 -20.25
N VAL A 27 -29.53 -23.42 -21.01
CA VAL A 27 -28.35 -22.72 -20.46
C VAL A 27 -28.62 -21.22 -20.36
N LYS A 28 -28.86 -20.73 -19.14
CA LYS A 28 -29.06 -19.30 -18.86
C LYS A 28 -27.72 -18.59 -18.58
N SER A 29 -27.22 -17.81 -19.54
CA SER A 29 -25.98 -17.02 -19.40
C SER A 29 -26.05 -15.95 -18.31
N THR A 30 -27.25 -15.43 -18.02
CA THR A 30 -27.50 -14.41 -17.00
C THR A 30 -27.19 -14.90 -15.58
N THR A 31 -27.31 -16.20 -15.31
CA THR A 31 -27.05 -16.77 -13.98
C THR A 31 -25.61 -16.56 -13.56
N LEU A 32 -24.64 -16.81 -14.45
CA LEU A 32 -23.22 -16.57 -14.16
C LEU A 32 -22.88 -15.08 -14.20
N THR A 33 -23.31 -14.38 -15.25
CA THR A 33 -22.98 -12.96 -15.46
C THR A 33 -23.46 -12.09 -14.31
N ASN A 34 -24.74 -12.18 -13.94
CA ASN A 34 -25.31 -11.40 -12.84
C ASN A 34 -24.82 -11.88 -11.48
N GLY A 35 -24.57 -13.19 -11.34
CA GLY A 35 -24.00 -13.77 -10.12
C GLY A 35 -22.62 -13.19 -9.81
N LEU A 36 -21.71 -13.20 -10.78
CA LEU A 36 -20.36 -12.65 -10.64
C LEU A 36 -20.39 -11.12 -10.47
N LYS A 37 -21.15 -10.40 -11.29
CA LYS A 37 -21.29 -8.94 -11.18
C LYS A 37 -21.76 -8.51 -9.79
N TYR A 38 -22.79 -9.19 -9.26
CA TYR A 38 -23.30 -8.91 -7.91
C TYR A 38 -22.28 -9.24 -6.83
N SER A 39 -21.65 -10.42 -6.89
CA SER A 39 -20.71 -10.87 -5.85
C SER A 39 -19.47 -9.98 -5.78
N LEU A 40 -18.95 -9.57 -6.94
CA LEU A 40 -17.81 -8.64 -7.02
C LEU A 40 -18.18 -7.21 -6.63
N ALA A 41 -19.38 -6.73 -6.99
CA ALA A 41 -19.80 -5.37 -6.67
C ALA A 41 -20.16 -5.19 -5.18
N THR A 42 -20.78 -6.20 -4.56
CA THR A 42 -21.20 -6.14 -3.16
C THR A 42 -20.14 -6.67 -2.19
N GLY A 43 -19.21 -7.50 -2.69
CA GLY A 43 -18.25 -8.22 -1.86
C GLY A 43 -18.85 -9.34 -1.03
N ASN A 44 -20.11 -9.72 -1.29
CA ASN A 44 -20.79 -10.84 -0.66
C ASN A 44 -20.66 -12.08 -1.54
N TRP A 45 -19.91 -13.06 -1.06
CA TRP A 45 -19.73 -14.34 -1.74
C TRP A 45 -20.72 -15.35 -1.18
N GLY A 46 -21.88 -15.51 -1.84
CA GLY A 46 -22.96 -16.39 -1.39
C GLY A 46 -24.26 -16.23 -2.17
N ASP A 47 -25.32 -16.91 -1.73
CA ASP A 47 -26.64 -16.78 -2.34
C ASP A 47 -27.26 -15.42 -2.02
N GLN A 48 -27.71 -14.71 -3.06
CA GLN A 48 -28.26 -13.35 -2.97
C GLN A 48 -29.45 -13.28 -2.01
N LYS A 49 -30.21 -14.38 -1.88
CA LYS A 49 -31.40 -14.46 -1.01
C LYS A 49 -31.07 -14.77 0.46
N LYS A 50 -29.84 -15.21 0.76
CA LYS A 50 -29.40 -15.61 2.10
C LYS A 50 -28.10 -14.87 2.46
N ALA A 51 -28.17 -13.55 2.51
CA ALA A 51 -27.01 -12.69 2.80
C ALA A 51 -26.33 -12.98 4.15
N ALA A 52 -27.07 -13.49 5.14
CA ALA A 52 -26.56 -13.79 6.47
C ALA A 52 -25.51 -14.92 6.52
N SER A 53 -25.44 -15.80 5.51
CA SER A 53 -24.42 -16.86 5.42
C SER A 53 -23.30 -16.54 4.42
N SER A 54 -23.23 -15.30 3.92
CA SER A 54 -22.23 -14.90 2.92
C SER A 54 -20.97 -14.35 3.58
N THR A 55 -19.79 -14.69 3.04
CA THR A 55 -18.53 -14.07 3.45
C THR A 55 -18.46 -12.67 2.84
N ALA A 56 -18.66 -11.67 3.69
CA ALA A 56 -18.61 -10.26 3.31
C ALA A 56 -17.17 -9.72 3.34
N GLY A 57 -16.87 -8.77 2.47
CA GLY A 57 -15.65 -7.96 2.52
C GLY A 57 -14.44 -8.52 1.77
N VAL A 58 -14.64 -9.56 0.95
CA VAL A 58 -13.61 -10.08 0.01
C VAL A 58 -13.35 -9.08 -1.11
N SER A 59 -14.41 -8.50 -1.69
CA SER A 59 -14.28 -7.39 -2.64
C SER A 59 -14.47 -6.06 -1.93
N GLN A 60 -13.65 -5.07 -2.28
CA GLN A 60 -13.69 -3.72 -1.72
C GLN A 60 -13.45 -2.70 -2.83
N VAL A 61 -14.03 -1.52 -2.69
CA VAL A 61 -13.74 -0.40 -3.59
C VAL A 61 -12.29 0.04 -3.37
N LEU A 62 -11.52 0.12 -4.45
CA LEU A 62 -10.11 0.49 -4.41
C LEU A 62 -9.93 1.91 -3.83
N ASN A 63 -9.11 2.03 -2.80
CA ASN A 63 -8.86 3.31 -2.14
C ASN A 63 -7.78 4.14 -2.86
N ARG A 64 -8.22 5.16 -3.63
CA ARG A 64 -7.38 6.01 -4.49
C ARG A 64 -7.19 7.42 -3.94
N TYR A 65 -6.79 7.56 -2.67
CA TYR A 65 -6.44 8.88 -2.11
C TYR A 65 -5.04 9.34 -2.50
N THR A 66 -4.08 8.41 -2.45
CA THR A 66 -2.69 8.61 -2.90
C THR A 66 -2.23 7.40 -3.69
N PHE A 67 -1.15 7.56 -4.43
CA PHE A 67 -0.52 6.44 -5.14
C PHE A 67 -0.12 5.32 -4.16
N ALA A 68 0.56 5.68 -3.06
CA ALA A 68 0.95 4.75 -2.00
C ALA A 68 -0.24 4.04 -1.34
N SER A 69 -1.35 4.75 -1.09
CA SER A 69 -2.59 4.14 -0.56
C SER A 69 -3.15 3.08 -1.51
N THR A 70 -3.10 3.33 -2.81
CA THR A 70 -3.60 2.41 -3.83
C THR A 70 -2.79 1.11 -3.81
N LEU A 71 -1.46 1.21 -3.82
CA LEU A 71 -0.57 0.04 -3.75
C LEU A 71 -0.74 -0.74 -2.44
N SER A 72 -0.84 -0.02 -1.31
CA SER A 72 -1.09 -0.62 0.00
C SER A 72 -2.40 -1.40 0.03
N HIS A 73 -3.46 -0.87 -0.60
CA HIS A 73 -4.76 -1.55 -0.62
C HIS A 73 -4.72 -2.87 -1.41
N LEU A 74 -3.91 -2.95 -2.46
CA LEU A 74 -3.70 -4.17 -3.24
C LEU A 74 -2.95 -5.27 -2.47
N ARG A 75 -2.07 -4.89 -1.53
CA ARG A 75 -1.30 -5.84 -0.69
C ARG A 75 -1.98 -6.20 0.63
N ARG A 76 -3.23 -5.82 0.82
CA ARG A 76 -3.96 -6.04 2.06
C ARG A 76 -4.46 -7.48 2.17
N THR A 77 -4.24 -8.09 3.33
CA THR A 77 -4.88 -9.37 3.71
C THR A 77 -5.83 -9.15 4.88
N ASN A 78 -6.99 -9.81 4.85
CA ASN A 78 -8.02 -9.70 5.88
C ASN A 78 -8.27 -11.08 6.50
N THR A 79 -8.08 -11.19 7.81
CA THR A 79 -8.39 -12.42 8.54
C THR A 79 -9.92 -12.56 8.68
N PRO A 80 -10.52 -13.73 8.39
CA PRO A 80 -11.98 -13.93 8.34
C PRO A 80 -12.67 -13.98 9.71
N ILE A 81 -12.11 -13.33 10.74
CA ILE A 81 -12.62 -13.34 12.11
C ILE A 81 -13.50 -12.10 12.34
N GLY A 82 -14.61 -12.29 13.05
CA GLY A 82 -15.49 -11.20 13.47
C GLY A 82 -14.73 -10.11 14.25
N ARG A 83 -15.00 -8.85 13.93
CA ARG A 83 -14.28 -7.70 14.53
C ARG A 83 -14.65 -7.44 15.98
N ASP A 84 -15.74 -8.04 16.46
CA ASP A 84 -16.29 -7.83 17.81
C ASP A 84 -15.46 -8.51 18.91
N GLY A 85 -14.68 -9.54 18.55
CA GLY A 85 -13.80 -10.22 19.48
C GLY A 85 -12.56 -9.37 19.82
N LYS A 86 -12.47 -8.89 21.06
CA LYS A 86 -11.27 -8.26 21.65
C LYS A 86 -10.23 -9.30 22.11
N ILE A 87 -10.05 -10.38 21.35
CA ILE A 87 -9.11 -11.45 21.69
C ILE A 87 -7.71 -11.05 21.23
N ALA A 88 -6.69 -11.24 22.08
CA ALA A 88 -5.31 -10.89 21.78
C ALA A 88 -4.70 -11.76 20.66
N LYS A 89 -4.95 -13.07 20.69
CA LYS A 89 -4.61 -14.00 19.59
C LYS A 89 -5.83 -14.09 18.67
N PRO A 90 -5.74 -13.80 17.36
CA PRO A 90 -4.55 -13.77 16.49
C PRO A 90 -4.04 -12.36 16.13
N ARG A 91 -4.40 -11.32 16.88
CA ARG A 91 -4.06 -9.92 16.59
C ARG A 91 -2.60 -9.57 16.91
N GLN A 92 -2.01 -10.25 17.88
CA GLN A 92 -0.62 -10.04 18.27
C GLN A 92 0.33 -10.38 17.13
N LEU A 93 1.36 -9.56 16.96
CA LEU A 93 2.44 -9.84 16.01
C LEU A 93 3.16 -11.12 16.46
N HIS A 94 3.23 -12.11 15.58
CA HIS A 94 3.95 -13.36 15.76
C HIS A 94 5.32 -13.28 15.08
N ASN A 95 6.31 -14.02 15.59
CA ASN A 95 7.66 -14.09 15.01
C ASN A 95 7.65 -14.62 13.56
N THR A 96 6.77 -15.57 13.24
CA THR A 96 6.60 -16.09 11.87
C THR A 96 6.09 -15.07 10.85
N HIS A 97 5.70 -13.86 11.28
CA HIS A 97 5.36 -12.78 10.34
C HIS A 97 6.61 -12.10 9.74
N TRP A 98 7.79 -12.30 10.33
CA TRP A 98 9.01 -11.61 9.92
C TRP A 98 9.34 -11.90 8.45
N GLY A 99 9.63 -10.86 7.68
CA GLY A 99 9.89 -10.96 6.23
C GLY A 99 8.65 -11.16 5.35
N LEU A 100 7.53 -11.66 5.87
CA LEU A 100 6.32 -11.94 5.09
C LEU A 100 5.28 -10.81 5.17
N VAL A 101 5.07 -10.27 6.38
CA VAL A 101 4.06 -9.25 6.67
C VAL A 101 4.73 -8.05 7.33
N CYS A 102 4.29 -6.85 6.96
CA CYS A 102 4.79 -5.64 7.60
C CYS A 102 4.41 -5.59 9.09
N PRO A 103 5.37 -5.36 10.01
CA PRO A 103 5.09 -5.30 11.44
C PRO A 103 4.31 -4.05 11.88
N ALA A 104 4.43 -2.94 11.14
CA ALA A 104 3.84 -1.65 11.50
C ALA A 104 2.54 -1.34 10.74
N GLU A 105 2.32 -1.91 9.57
CA GLU A 105 1.22 -1.50 8.70
C GLU A 105 -0.10 -2.24 9.03
N THR A 106 -0.76 -1.83 10.11
CA THR A 106 -2.10 -2.31 10.50
C THR A 106 -3.02 -1.14 10.88
N PRO A 107 -4.34 -1.21 10.62
CA PRO A 107 -5.26 -0.16 11.05
C PRO A 107 -5.38 -0.07 12.59
N GLU A 108 -5.69 1.12 13.08
CA GLU A 108 -6.04 1.33 14.48
C GLU A 108 -7.43 0.77 14.82
N GLY A 109 -7.66 0.47 16.11
CA GLY A 109 -8.97 0.07 16.63
C GLY A 109 -9.35 -1.39 16.36
N GLN A 110 -10.61 -1.64 15.99
CA GLN A 110 -11.19 -2.99 15.94
C GLN A 110 -10.58 -3.92 14.89
N ALA A 111 -9.89 -3.37 13.89
CA ALA A 111 -9.23 -4.14 12.83
C ALA A 111 -7.74 -4.39 13.10
N CYS A 112 -7.20 -3.90 14.22
CA CYS A 112 -5.79 -4.04 14.58
C CYS A 112 -5.38 -5.52 14.61
N GLY A 113 -4.33 -5.86 13.86
CA GLY A 113 -3.79 -7.21 13.74
C GLY A 113 -4.59 -8.18 12.86
N LEU A 114 -5.84 -7.85 12.50
CA LEU A 114 -6.68 -8.65 11.59
C LEU A 114 -6.49 -8.24 10.13
N VAL A 115 -6.23 -6.95 9.91
CA VAL A 115 -5.86 -6.43 8.61
C VAL A 115 -4.35 -6.26 8.59
N LYS A 116 -3.71 -7.04 7.72
CA LYS A 116 -2.27 -7.10 7.54
C LYS A 116 -1.92 -6.64 6.12
N ASN A 117 -0.67 -6.22 5.91
CA ASN A 117 -0.17 -5.86 4.59
C ASN A 117 1.11 -6.65 4.32
N LEU A 118 1.22 -7.23 3.13
CA LEU A 118 2.39 -7.98 2.72
C LEU A 118 3.64 -7.08 2.71
N SER A 119 4.80 -7.64 3.07
CA SER A 119 6.09 -6.96 2.97
C SER A 119 6.43 -6.62 1.51
N LEU A 120 7.49 -5.85 1.24
CA LEU A 120 7.85 -5.44 -0.12
C LEU A 120 8.22 -6.64 -1.01
N MET A 121 9.03 -7.57 -0.50
CA MET A 121 9.53 -8.74 -1.24
C MET A 121 8.68 -10.01 -1.06
N CYS A 122 7.60 -9.93 -0.29
CA CYS A 122 6.65 -11.01 -0.16
C CYS A 122 6.08 -11.43 -1.53
N TYR A 123 6.12 -12.74 -1.77
CA TYR A 123 5.53 -13.44 -2.91
C TYR A 123 4.42 -14.38 -2.42
N VAL A 124 3.38 -14.58 -3.22
CA VAL A 124 2.29 -15.52 -2.92
C VAL A 124 2.28 -16.59 -4.00
N THR A 125 2.38 -17.87 -3.61
CA THR A 125 2.50 -18.98 -4.55
C THR A 125 1.23 -19.17 -5.38
N VAL A 126 1.41 -19.47 -6.67
CA VAL A 126 0.32 -19.77 -7.60
C VAL A 126 -0.02 -21.26 -7.58
N GLY A 127 0.95 -22.09 -7.19
CA GLY A 127 0.82 -23.54 -7.05
C GLY A 127 1.27 -24.29 -8.29
N THR A 128 1.80 -25.49 -8.09
CA THR A 128 2.32 -26.35 -9.16
C THR A 128 1.86 -27.80 -9.02
N PRO A 129 1.71 -28.54 -10.13
CA PRO A 129 1.36 -29.96 -10.10
C PRO A 129 2.37 -30.76 -9.28
N SER A 130 1.88 -31.64 -8.40
CA SER A 130 2.73 -32.46 -7.52
C SER A 130 3.16 -33.80 -8.13
N GLU A 131 2.42 -34.31 -9.11
CA GLU A 131 2.65 -35.63 -9.73
C GLU A 131 4.08 -35.82 -10.27
N PRO A 132 4.68 -34.87 -11.02
CA PRO A 132 6.04 -35.07 -11.55
C PRO A 132 7.10 -35.22 -10.47
N ILE A 133 6.91 -34.56 -9.32
CA ILE A 133 7.84 -34.64 -8.18
C ILE A 133 7.74 -36.03 -7.54
N ILE A 134 6.53 -36.56 -7.42
CA ILE A 134 6.30 -37.91 -6.89
C ILE A 134 6.96 -38.96 -7.77
N GLU A 135 6.73 -38.92 -9.09
CA GLU A 135 7.35 -39.84 -10.05
C GLU A 135 8.87 -39.78 -10.00
N PHE A 136 9.44 -38.58 -9.92
CA PHE A 136 10.88 -38.38 -9.79
C PHE A 136 11.43 -39.03 -8.50
N MET A 137 10.73 -38.90 -7.37
CA MET A 137 11.16 -39.50 -6.11
C MET A 137 11.07 -41.03 -6.15
N ILE A 138 10.03 -41.61 -6.77
CA ILE A 138 9.90 -43.06 -6.96
C ILE A 138 11.10 -43.60 -7.77
N GLN A 139 11.47 -42.92 -8.86
CA GLN A 139 12.64 -43.28 -9.67
C GLN A 139 13.97 -43.19 -8.91
N ARG A 140 14.02 -42.43 -7.81
CA ARG A 140 15.19 -42.26 -6.94
C ARG A 140 15.12 -43.11 -5.67
N ASN A 141 14.49 -44.29 -5.76
CA ASN A 141 14.43 -45.29 -4.69
C ASN A 141 13.58 -44.87 -3.47
N MET A 142 12.58 -44.00 -3.67
CA MET A 142 11.50 -43.85 -2.68
C MET A 142 10.59 -45.09 -2.76
N GLU A 143 10.41 -45.77 -1.63
CA GLU A 143 9.48 -46.89 -1.50
C GLU A 143 8.06 -46.33 -1.36
N VAL A 144 7.12 -46.80 -2.20
CA VAL A 144 5.72 -46.38 -2.13
C VAL A 144 5.11 -46.89 -0.84
N LEU A 145 4.17 -46.14 -0.27
CA LEU A 145 3.55 -46.48 1.02
C LEU A 145 2.94 -47.90 1.04
N GLU A 146 2.39 -48.37 -0.08
CA GLU A 146 1.79 -49.71 -0.20
C GLU A 146 2.81 -50.84 -0.03
N GLU A 147 4.07 -50.59 -0.36
CA GLU A 147 5.17 -51.56 -0.29
C GLU A 147 5.95 -51.46 1.03
N TYR A 148 5.59 -50.52 1.90
CA TYR A 148 6.32 -50.23 3.13
C TYR A 148 5.91 -51.19 4.27
N GLU A 149 6.91 -51.89 4.81
CA GLU A 149 6.76 -52.71 6.02
C GLU A 149 7.41 -52.03 7.24
N PRO A 150 6.62 -51.56 8.23
CA PRO A 150 7.15 -50.83 9.40
C PRO A 150 8.14 -51.62 10.26
N ILE A 151 7.97 -52.94 10.32
CA ILE A 151 8.82 -53.83 11.14
C ILE A 151 10.22 -53.94 10.53
N ARG A 152 10.31 -53.94 9.20
CA ARG A 152 11.56 -54.13 8.46
C ARG A 152 12.42 -52.87 8.45
N ASN A 153 11.78 -51.69 8.32
CA ASN A 153 12.46 -50.40 8.20
C ASN A 153 11.93 -49.37 9.22
N PRO A 154 12.12 -49.57 10.54
CA PRO A 154 11.54 -48.71 11.58
C PRO A 154 12.12 -47.28 11.61
N ASN A 155 13.27 -47.07 10.94
CA ASN A 155 13.97 -45.79 10.89
C ASN A 155 13.87 -45.07 9.55
N ALA A 156 13.01 -45.55 8.63
CA ALA A 156 12.80 -44.87 7.37
C ALA A 156 12.12 -43.50 7.58
N THR A 157 12.52 -42.53 6.77
CA THR A 157 11.95 -41.17 6.80
C THR A 157 10.68 -41.14 5.97
N LYS A 158 9.61 -40.58 6.55
CA LYS A 158 8.30 -40.47 5.90
C LYS A 158 8.32 -39.30 4.92
N VAL A 159 7.83 -39.50 3.70
CA VAL A 159 7.74 -38.45 2.67
C VAL A 159 6.30 -38.02 2.48
N PHE A 160 6.02 -36.74 2.74
CA PHE A 160 4.71 -36.12 2.60
C PHE A 160 4.72 -35.14 1.44
N VAL A 161 3.70 -35.19 0.59
CA VAL A 161 3.47 -34.21 -0.48
C VAL A 161 2.08 -33.60 -0.30
N ASN A 162 2.00 -32.30 -0.07
CA ASN A 162 0.75 -31.58 0.24
C ASN A 162 -0.06 -32.23 1.38
N GLY A 163 0.64 -32.75 2.39
CA GLY A 163 0.04 -33.45 3.54
C GLY A 163 -0.33 -34.92 3.29
N VAL A 164 -0.20 -35.44 2.07
CA VAL A 164 -0.42 -36.86 1.75
C VAL A 164 0.86 -37.63 1.98
N TRP A 165 0.82 -38.71 2.77
CA TRP A 165 1.95 -39.62 2.93
C TRP A 165 2.09 -40.49 1.68
N VAL A 166 3.10 -40.22 0.86
CA VAL A 166 3.29 -40.89 -0.44
C VAL A 166 4.17 -42.13 -0.32
N GLY A 167 5.16 -42.08 0.57
CA GLY A 167 6.11 -43.18 0.71
C GLY A 167 7.14 -42.96 1.81
N VAL A 168 8.16 -43.81 1.82
CA VAL A 168 9.29 -43.70 2.74
C VAL A 168 10.61 -43.74 1.99
N HIS A 169 11.64 -43.15 2.58
CA HIS A 169 13.00 -43.21 2.04
C HIS A 169 13.99 -43.55 3.15
N ARG A 170 14.95 -44.43 2.85
CA ARG A 170 15.95 -44.91 3.82
C ARG A 170 17.07 -43.90 4.04
N ASP A 171 17.51 -43.23 2.96
CA ASP A 171 18.53 -42.17 3.01
C ASP A 171 17.95 -40.81 2.62
N PRO A 172 17.26 -40.11 3.53
CA PRO A 172 16.64 -38.82 3.22
C PRO A 172 17.67 -37.74 2.90
N ALA A 173 18.92 -37.84 3.37
CA ALA A 173 19.91 -36.79 3.17
C ALA A 173 20.25 -36.62 1.68
N HIS A 174 20.47 -37.74 1.00
CA HIS A 174 20.69 -37.75 -0.45
C HIS A 174 19.46 -37.29 -1.23
N LEU A 175 18.25 -37.74 -0.84
CA LEU A 175 17.00 -37.34 -1.50
C LEU A 175 16.76 -35.83 -1.39
N VAL A 176 16.85 -35.26 -0.19
CA VAL A 176 16.62 -33.83 0.03
C VAL A 176 17.62 -32.98 -0.77
N GLN A 177 18.92 -33.33 -0.74
CA GLN A 177 19.92 -32.61 -1.52
C GLN A 177 19.63 -32.67 -3.02
N THR A 178 19.21 -33.83 -3.52
CA THR A 178 18.86 -34.01 -4.94
C THR A 178 17.67 -33.13 -5.32
N VAL A 179 16.59 -33.15 -4.55
CA VAL A 179 15.38 -32.35 -4.82
C VAL A 179 15.65 -30.85 -4.65
N GLN A 180 16.47 -30.45 -3.68
CA GLN A 180 16.89 -29.05 -3.53
C GLN A 180 17.71 -28.58 -4.73
N ASN A 181 18.63 -29.41 -5.23
CA ASN A 181 19.39 -29.09 -6.43
C ASN A 181 18.49 -28.95 -7.68
N LEU A 182 17.42 -29.75 -7.79
CA LEU A 182 16.42 -29.57 -8.85
C LEU A 182 15.65 -28.25 -8.75
N ARG A 183 15.37 -27.78 -7.53
CA ARG A 183 14.79 -26.44 -7.31
C ARG A 183 15.77 -25.36 -7.75
N ARG A 184 17.05 -25.47 -7.36
CA ARG A 184 18.11 -24.52 -7.71
C ARG A 184 18.41 -24.46 -9.21
N SER A 185 18.31 -25.58 -9.92
CA SER A 185 18.49 -25.64 -11.37
C SER A 185 17.22 -25.27 -12.15
N HIS A 186 16.14 -24.90 -11.45
CA HIS A 186 14.84 -24.54 -12.02
C HIS A 186 14.16 -25.66 -12.83
N LEU A 187 14.53 -26.92 -12.58
CA LEU A 187 13.81 -28.09 -13.12
C LEU A 187 12.49 -28.32 -12.39
N ILE A 188 12.48 -28.03 -11.09
CA ILE A 188 11.26 -27.90 -10.28
C ILE A 188 10.99 -26.41 -10.08
N SER A 189 9.71 -26.04 -9.98
CA SER A 189 9.32 -24.67 -9.68
C SER A 189 9.97 -24.18 -8.38
N HIS A 190 10.46 -22.94 -8.43
CA HIS A 190 11.01 -22.24 -7.28
C HIS A 190 9.99 -21.99 -6.16
N GLU A 191 8.69 -22.19 -6.42
CA GLU A 191 7.61 -22.07 -5.43
C GLU A 191 7.50 -23.29 -4.49
N VAL A 192 8.14 -24.41 -4.83
CA VAL A 192 8.06 -25.64 -4.04
C VAL A 192 8.85 -25.50 -2.76
N SER A 193 8.18 -25.68 -1.63
CA SER A 193 8.81 -25.69 -0.30
C SER A 193 9.25 -27.10 0.07
N LEU A 194 10.43 -27.18 0.67
CA LEU A 194 11.12 -28.42 1.01
C LEU A 194 11.54 -28.37 2.48
N ILE A 195 10.86 -29.15 3.32
CA ILE A 195 11.08 -29.13 4.77
C ILE A 195 11.55 -30.51 5.23
N ARG A 196 12.74 -30.57 5.81
CA ARG A 196 13.28 -31.79 6.42
C ARG A 196 13.26 -31.70 7.93
N ASP A 197 12.28 -32.35 8.54
CA ASP A 197 12.24 -32.52 9.99
C ASP A 197 13.07 -33.74 10.39
N ILE A 198 14.25 -33.46 10.96
CA ILE A 198 15.19 -34.50 11.39
C ILE A 198 14.67 -35.23 12.64
N ARG A 199 13.97 -34.52 13.53
CA ARG A 199 13.52 -35.05 14.82
C ARG A 199 12.36 -36.02 14.62
N ASP A 200 11.37 -35.63 13.82
CA ASP A 200 10.19 -36.46 13.57
C ASP A 200 10.37 -37.43 12.39
N ARG A 201 11.52 -37.35 11.71
CA ARG A 201 11.91 -38.15 10.53
C ARG A 201 10.88 -38.01 9.43
N GLU A 202 10.61 -36.77 9.04
CA GLU A 202 9.66 -36.42 8.00
C GLU A 202 10.30 -35.51 6.97
N PHE A 203 10.00 -35.76 5.70
CA PHE A 203 10.31 -34.87 4.60
C PHE A 203 8.99 -34.39 4.01
N LYS A 204 8.68 -33.11 4.18
CA LYS A 204 7.43 -32.49 3.75
C LYS A 204 7.69 -31.60 2.54
N ILE A 205 6.91 -31.81 1.49
CA ILE A 205 6.96 -31.06 0.25
C ILE A 205 5.61 -30.38 0.05
N PHE A 206 5.62 -29.06 -0.15
CA PHE A 206 4.41 -28.29 -0.44
C PHE A 206 4.50 -27.66 -1.83
N THR A 207 3.51 -27.95 -2.66
CA THR A 207 3.33 -27.40 -4.02
C THR A 207 2.02 -26.63 -4.15
N ASP A 208 1.29 -26.46 -3.05
CA ASP A 208 0.02 -25.76 -3.00
C ASP A 208 0.15 -24.24 -3.19
N ALA A 209 -0.97 -23.65 -3.58
CA ALA A 209 -1.13 -22.22 -3.84
C ALA A 209 -1.50 -21.46 -2.55
N GLY A 210 -1.16 -20.18 -2.48
CA GLY A 210 -1.53 -19.31 -1.37
C GLY A 210 -0.56 -19.31 -0.19
N ARG A 211 0.56 -20.03 -0.29
CA ARG A 211 1.68 -19.88 0.65
C ARG A 211 2.36 -18.54 0.42
N VAL A 212 2.90 -17.99 1.50
CA VAL A 212 3.61 -16.72 1.46
C VAL A 212 5.09 -17.01 1.56
N CYS A 213 5.83 -16.53 0.57
CA CYS A 213 7.26 -16.77 0.45
C CYS A 213 8.03 -15.45 0.39
N ARG A 214 9.33 -15.53 0.64
CA ARG A 214 10.26 -14.41 0.50
C ARG A 214 11.59 -14.86 -0.10
N PRO A 215 12.18 -14.05 -0.99
CA PRO A 215 13.47 -14.35 -1.58
C PRO A 215 14.61 -14.06 -0.61
N LEU A 216 15.58 -14.98 -0.53
CA LEU A 216 16.83 -14.82 0.23
C LEU A 216 18.03 -15.26 -0.59
N PHE A 217 19.21 -14.73 -0.25
CA PHE A 217 20.44 -15.19 -0.87
C PHE A 217 20.87 -16.54 -0.30
N VAL A 218 21.26 -17.44 -1.18
CA VAL A 218 21.77 -18.75 -0.79
C VAL A 218 23.26 -18.65 -0.41
N ILE A 219 23.63 -19.34 0.66
CA ILE A 219 25.02 -19.53 1.06
C ILE A 219 25.48 -20.90 0.57
N GLU A 220 26.64 -20.92 -0.08
CA GLU A 220 27.26 -22.16 -0.54
C GLU A 220 27.84 -22.92 0.63
N ASN A 221 27.38 -24.14 0.86
CA ASN A 221 27.84 -25.01 1.95
C ASN A 221 28.39 -26.36 1.45
N GLY A 222 28.41 -26.59 0.14
CA GLY A 222 28.98 -27.78 -0.46
C GLY A 222 30.42 -27.98 -0.02
N HIS A 223 30.73 -29.18 0.49
CA HIS A 223 32.07 -29.50 0.99
C HIS A 223 33.14 -29.46 -0.12
N ASP A 224 32.74 -29.68 -1.37
CA ASP A 224 33.62 -29.76 -2.52
C ASP A 224 33.86 -28.39 -3.21
N ASN A 225 33.09 -27.35 -2.83
CA ASN A 225 33.16 -26.05 -3.49
C ASN A 225 34.18 -25.14 -2.75
N PRO A 226 35.18 -24.55 -3.44
CA PRO A 226 36.10 -23.59 -2.82
C PRO A 226 35.38 -22.34 -2.26
N ASN A 227 34.17 -22.05 -2.71
CA ASN A 227 33.36 -20.92 -2.23
C ASN A 227 32.55 -21.23 -0.95
N LYS A 228 32.86 -22.32 -0.24
CA LYS A 228 32.16 -22.73 0.98
C LYS A 228 32.13 -21.60 2.01
N GLY A 229 30.94 -21.38 2.58
CA GLY A 229 30.68 -20.36 3.59
C GLY A 229 30.47 -18.95 3.03
N ASN A 230 30.49 -18.77 1.71
CA ASN A 230 30.22 -17.49 1.06
C ASN A 230 28.87 -17.49 0.34
N LEU A 231 28.40 -16.30 0.00
CA LEU A 231 27.22 -16.14 -0.85
C LEU A 231 27.49 -16.75 -2.23
N VAL A 232 26.46 -17.39 -2.79
CA VAL A 232 26.46 -17.83 -4.20
C VAL A 232 26.44 -16.62 -5.15
N LEU A 233 25.95 -15.47 -4.67
CA LEU A 233 25.98 -14.21 -5.40
C LEU A 233 27.43 -13.72 -5.59
N ASN A 234 27.86 -13.64 -6.85
CA ASN A 234 29.17 -13.12 -7.24
C ASN A 234 29.07 -11.73 -7.87
N LYS A 235 30.19 -10.98 -7.87
CA LYS A 235 30.27 -9.66 -8.54
C LYS A 235 29.96 -9.73 -10.03
N ASP A 236 30.21 -10.87 -10.68
CA ASP A 236 29.87 -11.05 -12.10
C ASP A 236 28.35 -11.11 -12.32
N HIS A 237 27.57 -11.64 -11.37
CA HIS A 237 26.12 -11.56 -11.42
C HIS A 237 25.65 -10.11 -11.31
N ILE A 238 26.27 -9.33 -10.42
CA ILE A 238 25.96 -7.90 -10.26
C ILE A 238 26.27 -7.13 -11.54
N ARG A 239 27.44 -7.36 -12.16
CA ARG A 239 27.81 -6.73 -13.44
C ARG A 239 26.80 -7.06 -14.55
N LYS A 240 26.29 -8.29 -14.62
CA LYS A 240 25.22 -8.65 -15.57
C LYS A 240 23.95 -7.84 -15.32
N LEU A 241 23.56 -7.67 -14.06
CA LEU A 241 22.40 -6.84 -13.68
C LEU A 241 22.62 -5.34 -13.96
N GLU A 242 23.84 -4.84 -13.82
CA GLU A 242 24.19 -3.46 -14.19
C GLU A 242 24.11 -3.27 -15.71
N LEU A 243 24.57 -4.25 -16.49
CA LEU A 243 24.40 -4.25 -17.95
C LEU A 243 22.93 -4.26 -18.34
N ASP A 244 22.07 -5.01 -17.63
CA ASP A 244 20.62 -5.01 -17.86
C ASP A 244 19.99 -3.62 -17.69
N GLN A 245 20.56 -2.75 -16.83
CA GLN A 245 20.05 -1.37 -16.66
C GLN A 245 20.23 -0.55 -17.93
N THR A 246 21.23 -0.84 -18.76
CA THR A 246 21.41 -0.16 -20.07
C THR A 246 20.33 -0.55 -21.07
N LEU A 247 19.67 -1.69 -20.86
CA LEU A 247 18.55 -2.19 -21.66
C LEU A 247 17.19 -1.72 -21.11
N ALA A 248 17.19 -0.92 -20.04
CA ALA A 248 15.98 -0.37 -19.44
C ALA A 248 15.33 0.64 -20.40
N GLY A 249 14.22 0.24 -21.02
CA GLY A 249 13.46 1.05 -21.97
C GLY A 249 13.07 0.32 -23.26
N MET A 250 13.69 -0.82 -23.55
CA MET A 250 13.30 -1.68 -24.67
C MET A 250 12.10 -2.57 -24.31
N ASP A 251 11.40 -3.10 -25.31
CA ASP A 251 10.34 -4.09 -25.11
C ASP A 251 10.90 -5.41 -24.59
N GLN A 252 10.06 -6.19 -23.89
CA GLN A 252 10.46 -7.41 -23.19
C GLN A 252 11.09 -8.45 -24.14
N GLU A 253 10.56 -8.60 -25.35
CA GLU A 253 11.09 -9.51 -26.37
C GLU A 253 12.48 -9.09 -26.84
N THR A 254 12.70 -7.79 -27.06
CA THR A 254 13.99 -7.24 -27.47
C THR A 254 15.03 -7.37 -26.36
N ARG A 255 14.61 -7.21 -25.09
CA ARG A 255 15.50 -7.46 -23.93
C ARG A 255 15.94 -8.92 -23.86
N LEU A 256 15.01 -9.85 -24.03
CA LEU A 256 15.31 -11.28 -24.01
C LEU A 256 16.24 -11.67 -25.17
N ALA A 257 16.01 -11.12 -26.37
CA ALA A 257 16.88 -11.34 -27.53
C ALA A 257 18.32 -10.83 -27.31
N ASN A 258 18.48 -9.75 -26.53
CA ASN A 258 19.77 -9.17 -26.18
C ASN A 258 20.41 -9.80 -24.92
N GLY A 259 19.87 -10.92 -24.42
CA GLY A 259 20.46 -11.66 -23.31
C GLY A 259 20.20 -11.07 -21.92
N TYR A 260 19.03 -10.45 -21.72
CA TYR A 260 18.61 -9.91 -20.41
C TYR A 260 18.63 -10.99 -19.33
N PHE A 261 19.39 -10.74 -18.25
CA PHE A 261 19.55 -11.68 -17.15
C PHE A 261 18.44 -11.49 -16.11
N GLY A 262 18.29 -10.28 -15.59
CA GLY A 262 17.25 -9.86 -14.66
C GLY A 262 17.18 -10.69 -13.37
N PHE A 263 16.10 -10.49 -12.61
CA PHE A 263 15.86 -11.25 -11.38
C PHE A 263 15.58 -12.74 -11.65
N GLN A 264 14.95 -13.06 -12.79
CA GLN A 264 14.72 -14.45 -13.17
C GLN A 264 16.04 -15.20 -13.42
N GLY A 265 17.04 -14.54 -14.00
CA GLY A 265 18.38 -15.10 -14.16
C GLY A 265 19.02 -15.46 -12.82
N LEU A 266 18.84 -14.64 -11.78
CA LEU A 266 19.31 -14.96 -10.43
C LEU A 266 18.66 -16.22 -9.85
N ILE A 267 17.34 -16.37 -10.01
CA ILE A 267 16.60 -17.57 -9.59
C ILE A 267 17.12 -18.79 -10.36
N ASN A 268 17.25 -18.68 -11.68
CA ASN A 268 17.71 -19.78 -12.54
C ASN A 268 19.16 -20.18 -12.25
N SER A 269 19.98 -19.26 -11.76
CA SER A 269 21.35 -19.53 -11.32
C SER A 269 21.46 -20.07 -9.89
N GLY A 270 20.34 -20.26 -9.20
CA GLY A 270 20.30 -20.75 -7.82
C GLY A 270 20.86 -19.76 -6.78
N VAL A 271 21.00 -18.47 -7.13
CA VAL A 271 21.53 -17.43 -6.24
C VAL A 271 20.50 -17.03 -5.19
N VAL A 272 19.23 -17.04 -5.58
CA VAL A 272 18.10 -16.64 -4.73
C VAL A 272 17.15 -17.80 -4.60
N GLU A 273 16.74 -18.10 -3.37
CA GLU A 273 15.71 -19.08 -3.05
C GLU A 273 14.51 -18.39 -2.38
N TYR A 274 13.31 -18.84 -2.72
CA TYR A 274 12.10 -18.44 -2.03
C TYR A 274 11.85 -19.40 -0.87
N LEU A 275 11.81 -18.84 0.34
CA LEU A 275 11.45 -19.60 1.54
C LEU A 275 10.04 -19.24 1.97
N ASP A 276 9.26 -20.24 2.36
CA ASP A 276 8.02 -20.03 3.08
C ASP A 276 8.22 -20.09 4.60
N ALA A 277 7.15 -19.77 5.34
CA ALA A 277 7.19 -19.70 6.80
C ALA A 277 7.55 -21.04 7.47
N GLU A 278 7.23 -22.18 6.85
CA GLU A 278 7.51 -23.51 7.41
C GLU A 278 8.94 -23.94 7.08
N GLU A 279 9.45 -23.61 5.89
CA GLU A 279 10.85 -23.85 5.50
C GLU A 279 11.81 -23.02 6.36
N GLU A 280 11.42 -21.81 6.76
CA GLU A 280 12.20 -20.95 7.68
C GLU A 280 12.56 -21.63 9.01
N GLU A 281 11.74 -22.55 9.52
CA GLU A 281 12.02 -23.27 10.78
C GLU A 281 13.22 -24.23 10.67
N THR A 282 13.59 -24.64 9.45
CA THR A 282 14.74 -25.52 9.18
C THR A 282 16.00 -24.78 8.76
N VAL A 283 15.88 -23.47 8.50
CA VAL A 283 16.90 -22.64 7.86
C VAL A 283 17.57 -21.73 8.89
N MET A 284 18.85 -21.40 8.69
CA MET A 284 19.57 -20.44 9.51
C MET A 284 19.98 -19.22 8.68
N ILE A 285 19.38 -18.07 8.97
CA ILE A 285 19.51 -16.83 8.17
C ILE A 285 20.42 -15.83 8.87
N VAL A 286 21.45 -15.35 8.15
CA VAL A 286 22.29 -14.23 8.59
C VAL A 286 21.70 -12.90 8.13
N MET A 287 21.79 -11.85 8.96
CA MET A 287 21.13 -10.56 8.71
C MET A 287 21.86 -9.66 7.72
N THR A 288 23.20 -9.67 7.73
CA THR A 288 24.02 -8.88 6.82
C THR A 288 25.18 -9.71 6.27
N PRO A 289 25.67 -9.44 5.05
CA PRO A 289 26.86 -10.09 4.50
C PRO A 289 28.12 -9.85 5.36
N GLU A 290 28.22 -8.70 6.02
CA GLU A 290 29.32 -8.40 6.94
C GLU A 290 29.35 -9.35 8.13
N ASP A 291 28.18 -9.66 8.69
CA ASP A 291 28.08 -10.61 9.80
C ASP A 291 28.50 -12.02 9.32
N LEU A 292 28.17 -12.41 8.09
CA LEU A 292 28.64 -13.68 7.51
C LEU A 292 30.18 -13.74 7.43
N ASP A 293 30.82 -12.65 6.98
CA ASP A 293 32.28 -12.55 6.92
C ASP A 293 32.92 -12.64 8.31
N ILE A 294 32.34 -11.98 9.31
CA ILE A 294 32.79 -12.06 10.72
C ILE A 294 32.65 -13.49 11.24
N SER A 295 31.54 -14.18 10.95
CA SER A 295 31.33 -15.60 11.32
C SER A 295 32.45 -16.49 10.79
N ARG A 296 32.82 -16.28 9.54
CA ARG A 296 33.85 -17.06 8.85
C ARG A 296 35.24 -16.80 9.45
N GLN A 297 35.54 -15.53 9.76
CA GLN A 297 36.79 -15.16 10.43
C GLN A 297 36.89 -15.80 11.82
N LEU A 298 35.81 -15.75 12.59
CA LEU A 298 35.71 -16.42 13.89
C LEU A 298 35.95 -17.93 13.80
N GLN A 299 35.35 -18.59 12.81
CA GLN A 299 35.53 -20.03 12.58
C GLN A 299 36.96 -20.38 12.17
N ALA A 300 37.64 -19.49 11.44
CA ALA A 300 39.06 -19.64 11.12
C ALA A 300 40.00 -19.28 12.30
N GLY A 301 39.46 -18.93 13.48
CA GLY A 301 40.22 -18.64 14.69
C GLY A 301 40.74 -17.21 14.78
N PHE A 302 40.31 -16.31 13.90
CA PHE A 302 40.65 -14.89 14.00
C PHE A 302 39.86 -14.23 15.13
N LYS A 303 40.52 -13.36 15.89
CA LYS A 303 39.86 -12.52 16.88
C LYS A 303 39.13 -11.38 16.16
N ILE A 304 37.88 -11.13 16.57
CA ILE A 304 37.12 -9.96 16.11
C ILE A 304 37.93 -8.72 16.49
N GLN A 305 38.28 -7.91 15.49
CA GLN A 305 38.87 -6.61 15.77
C GLN A 305 37.78 -5.72 16.40
N PRO A 306 38.04 -5.09 17.56
CA PRO A 306 37.12 -4.09 18.08
C PRO A 306 36.95 -2.98 17.03
N ASP A 307 35.74 -2.42 16.93
CA ASP A 307 35.50 -1.29 16.03
C ASP A 307 36.27 -0.07 16.55
N ASP A 308 37.45 0.17 15.97
CA ASP A 308 38.36 1.28 16.31
C ASP A 308 37.85 2.64 15.81
N SER A 309 36.66 2.71 15.18
CA SER A 309 36.12 3.97 14.64
C SER A 309 35.70 4.99 15.71
N GLY A 310 35.52 4.58 16.96
CA GLY A 310 35.18 5.48 18.07
C GLY A 310 33.79 6.12 18.00
N ASP A 311 32.96 5.77 17.01
CA ASP A 311 31.60 6.31 16.87
C ASP A 311 30.62 5.56 17.78
N MET A 312 30.40 6.12 18.98
CA MET A 312 29.46 5.60 19.98
C MET A 312 27.99 5.61 19.53
N ASN A 313 27.65 6.37 18.48
CA ASN A 313 26.27 6.53 18.01
C ASN A 313 25.89 5.54 16.91
N LYS A 314 26.81 4.64 16.54
CA LYS A 314 26.49 3.50 15.67
C LYS A 314 25.54 2.52 16.35
N ARG A 315 24.80 1.80 15.52
CA ARG A 315 23.95 0.70 15.97
C ARG A 315 24.81 -0.38 16.63
N VAL A 316 24.47 -0.73 17.87
CA VAL A 316 25.08 -1.88 18.55
C VAL A 316 24.59 -3.16 17.89
N LYS A 317 25.50 -3.88 17.23
CA LYS A 317 25.24 -5.22 16.70
C LYS A 317 25.32 -6.25 17.83
N ALA A 318 24.49 -7.29 17.77
CA ALA A 318 24.59 -8.39 18.71
C ALA A 318 25.91 -9.15 18.49
N PRO A 319 26.62 -9.56 19.56
CA PRO A 319 27.83 -10.35 19.41
C PRO A 319 27.47 -11.68 18.76
N MET A 320 28.27 -12.08 17.77
CA MET A 320 28.01 -13.30 17.03
C MET A 320 28.28 -14.52 17.91
N ASN A 321 27.37 -15.49 17.88
CA ASN A 321 27.53 -16.70 18.70
C ASN A 321 28.67 -17.57 18.12
N PRO A 322 29.76 -17.83 18.89
CA PRO A 322 30.87 -18.67 18.41
C PRO A 322 30.45 -20.11 18.08
N THR A 323 29.32 -20.59 18.62
CA THR A 323 28.83 -21.95 18.37
C THR A 323 27.93 -22.06 17.14
N ALA A 324 27.64 -20.96 16.44
CA ALA A 324 26.88 -20.99 15.19
C ALA A 324 27.82 -21.45 14.06
N HIS A 325 27.79 -22.76 13.76
CA HIS A 325 28.75 -23.36 12.84
C HIS A 325 28.35 -23.26 11.36
N MET A 326 27.08 -23.01 11.01
CA MET A 326 26.65 -22.99 9.62
C MET A 326 25.45 -22.06 9.38
N TRP A 327 25.59 -21.16 8.40
CA TRP A 327 24.52 -20.31 7.87
C TRP A 327 24.08 -20.88 6.53
N THR A 328 22.77 -20.92 6.27
CA THR A 328 22.24 -21.48 5.01
C THR A 328 21.79 -20.38 4.04
N HIS A 329 21.28 -19.27 4.57
CA HIS A 329 20.82 -18.14 3.77
C HIS A 329 21.25 -16.80 4.38
N CYS A 330 21.23 -15.75 3.56
CA CYS A 330 21.43 -14.37 3.98
C CYS A 330 20.21 -13.52 3.57
N GLU A 331 19.80 -12.64 4.48
CA GLU A 331 18.80 -11.61 4.20
C GLU A 331 19.30 -10.69 3.09
N ILE A 332 18.41 -10.31 2.15
CA ILE A 332 18.79 -9.43 1.04
C ILE A 332 19.07 -8.03 1.57
N HIS A 333 18.11 -7.49 2.32
CA HIS A 333 18.28 -6.26 3.08
C HIS A 333 17.19 -6.17 4.16
N PRO A 334 17.52 -5.87 5.43
CA PRO A 334 16.54 -5.84 6.53
C PRO A 334 15.36 -4.87 6.32
N SER A 335 15.50 -3.85 5.47
CA SER A 335 14.40 -2.92 5.15
C SER A 335 13.24 -3.57 4.38
N MET A 336 13.45 -4.72 3.75
CA MET A 336 12.45 -5.37 2.90
C MET A 336 11.30 -5.99 3.69
N ILE A 337 11.44 -6.11 5.01
CA ILE A 337 10.38 -6.52 5.95
C ILE A 337 9.24 -5.49 6.03
N LEU A 338 9.49 -4.24 5.61
CA LEU A 338 8.51 -3.17 5.69
C LEU A 338 7.43 -3.32 4.61
N GLY A 339 6.27 -2.71 4.87
CA GLY A 339 5.19 -2.56 3.91
C GLY A 339 5.37 -1.29 3.08
N ILE A 340 4.40 -1.03 2.21
CA ILE A 340 4.44 0.12 1.31
C ILE A 340 4.36 1.43 2.09
N CYS A 341 3.46 1.54 3.08
CA CYS A 341 3.32 2.80 3.83
C CYS A 341 4.40 2.96 4.90
N ALA A 342 4.95 1.85 5.41
CA ALA A 342 6.03 1.91 6.39
C ALA A 342 7.39 2.25 5.75
N SER A 343 7.62 1.84 4.50
CA SER A 343 8.89 2.10 3.79
C SER A 343 9.06 3.55 3.34
N ILE A 344 8.02 4.36 3.33
CA ILE A 344 8.09 5.81 3.06
C ILE A 344 8.43 6.65 4.30
N ILE A 345 8.46 6.04 5.47
CA ILE A 345 8.86 6.67 6.74
C ILE A 345 10.38 6.78 6.74
N PRO A 346 10.97 7.97 6.99
CA PRO A 346 12.41 8.11 7.13
C PRO A 346 12.85 7.60 8.51
N PHE A 347 13.98 6.87 8.56
CA PHE A 347 14.54 6.30 9.80
C PHE A 347 13.51 5.64 10.74
N PRO A 348 12.66 4.70 10.25
CA PRO A 348 11.59 4.09 11.04
C PRO A 348 12.13 3.29 12.24
N ASP A 349 13.36 2.81 12.15
CA ASP A 349 14.11 2.13 13.20
C ASP A 349 14.55 3.03 14.37
N HIS A 350 14.46 4.35 14.21
CA HIS A 350 14.74 5.35 15.26
C HIS A 350 13.46 5.92 15.91
N ASN A 351 12.28 5.40 15.57
CA ASN A 351 11.02 5.80 16.19
C ASN A 351 10.58 4.80 17.26
N GLN A 352 9.80 5.30 18.22
CA GLN A 352 8.97 4.43 19.03
C GLN A 352 7.97 3.67 18.15
N SER A 353 7.90 2.34 18.28
CA SER A 353 7.12 1.46 17.40
C SER A 353 5.67 1.92 17.09
N PRO A 354 4.85 2.36 18.07
CA PRO A 354 3.49 2.82 17.80
C PRO A 354 3.40 3.97 16.79
N ARG A 355 4.42 4.83 16.73
CA ARG A 355 4.46 5.99 15.82
C ARG A 355 4.59 5.57 14.36
N ASN A 356 5.31 4.48 14.10
CA ASN A 356 5.41 3.90 12.76
C ASN A 356 4.05 3.35 12.30
N THR A 357 3.29 2.73 13.21
CA THR A 357 1.93 2.25 12.94
C THR A 357 0.98 3.40 12.63
N TYR A 358 1.01 4.46 13.45
CA TYR A 358 0.22 5.67 13.24
C TYR A 358 0.51 6.30 11.89
N GLN A 359 1.78 6.48 11.55
CA GLN A 359 2.13 7.04 10.24
C GLN A 359 1.64 6.16 9.09
N SER A 360 1.77 4.84 9.22
CA SER A 360 1.33 3.91 8.17
C SER A 360 -0.18 4.03 7.89
N ALA A 361 -0.98 4.32 8.92
CA ALA A 361 -2.40 4.58 8.77
C ALA A 361 -2.69 6.01 8.27
N MET A 362 -2.01 7.02 8.81
CA MET A 362 -2.18 8.43 8.44
C MET A 362 -1.73 8.73 7.00
N GLY A 363 -0.66 8.09 6.53
CA GLY A 363 -0.16 8.23 5.15
C GLY A 363 -1.17 7.79 4.09
N LYS A 364 -2.12 6.91 4.44
CA LYS A 364 -3.25 6.54 3.57
C LYS A 364 -4.30 7.64 3.45
N GLN A 365 -4.34 8.58 4.40
CA GLN A 365 -5.23 9.74 4.44
C GLN A 365 -4.58 11.01 3.88
N ALA A 366 -3.30 10.93 3.50
CA ALA A 366 -2.58 12.04 2.89
C ALA A 366 -3.23 12.45 1.55
N MET A 367 -2.94 13.66 1.12
CA MET A 367 -3.36 14.22 -0.15
C MET A 367 -2.16 14.34 -1.09
N GLY A 368 -2.36 14.04 -2.36
CA GLY A 368 -1.30 14.05 -3.36
C GLY A 368 -1.84 13.76 -4.74
N VAL A 369 -0.94 13.57 -5.70
CA VAL A 369 -1.33 13.07 -7.01
C VAL A 369 -1.44 11.55 -6.91
N PHE A 370 -2.62 10.98 -7.17
CA PHE A 370 -2.82 9.53 -7.11
C PHE A 370 -2.51 8.86 -8.46
N LEU A 371 -2.83 9.51 -9.59
CA LEU A 371 -2.53 9.06 -10.95
C LEU A 371 -2.37 10.28 -11.85
N THR A 372 -1.54 10.21 -12.90
CA THR A 372 -1.31 11.32 -13.83
C THR A 372 -2.53 11.64 -14.71
N ASN A 373 -3.34 10.64 -15.04
CA ASN A 373 -4.54 10.79 -15.86
C ASN A 373 -5.80 11.20 -15.07
N PHE A 374 -5.63 11.78 -13.88
CA PHE A 374 -6.76 12.20 -13.04
C PHE A 374 -7.70 13.17 -13.77
N ASP A 375 -7.16 14.01 -14.65
CA ASP A 375 -7.91 15.03 -15.38
C ASP A 375 -8.91 14.42 -16.37
N GLN A 376 -8.57 13.29 -16.99
CA GLN A 376 -9.49 12.58 -17.87
C GLN A 376 -10.47 11.69 -17.09
N ARG A 377 -10.18 11.40 -15.83
CA ARG A 377 -10.92 10.42 -15.05
C ARG A 377 -12.05 11.04 -14.25
N MET A 378 -13.26 10.53 -14.48
CA MET A 378 -14.46 10.97 -13.77
C MET A 378 -14.66 10.19 -12.47
N ASP A 379 -13.97 10.59 -11.40
CA ASP A 379 -14.16 10.02 -10.05
C ASP A 379 -15.21 10.72 -9.21
N THR A 380 -15.85 9.96 -8.30
CA THR A 380 -16.80 10.52 -7.34
C THR A 380 -16.15 11.55 -6.42
N MET A 381 -14.93 11.32 -5.96
CA MET A 381 -14.15 12.25 -5.14
C MET A 381 -12.67 12.11 -5.46
N ALA A 382 -11.98 13.24 -5.65
CA ALA A 382 -10.54 13.27 -5.76
C ALA A 382 -9.97 14.51 -5.07
N ASN A 383 -8.80 14.35 -4.45
CA ASN A 383 -8.07 15.40 -3.76
C ASN A 383 -6.66 15.45 -4.33
N ILE A 384 -6.25 16.60 -4.86
CA ILE A 384 -4.98 16.73 -5.59
C ILE A 384 -4.24 17.95 -5.06
N LEU A 385 -2.96 17.78 -4.73
CA LEU A 385 -2.13 18.89 -4.26
C LEU A 385 -1.68 19.77 -5.43
N TYR A 386 -1.62 21.09 -5.22
CA TYR A 386 -1.19 22.03 -6.27
C TYR A 386 0.28 21.84 -6.64
N TYR A 387 1.15 21.74 -5.62
CA TYR A 387 2.61 21.70 -5.80
C TYR A 387 3.23 20.55 -5.02
N PRO A 388 2.97 19.28 -5.36
CA PRO A 388 3.62 18.15 -4.69
C PRO A 388 5.14 18.20 -4.87
N GLN A 389 5.89 17.91 -3.81
CA GLN A 389 7.36 17.96 -3.84
C GLN A 389 7.96 16.61 -3.50
N LYS A 390 9.16 16.34 -3.99
CA LYS A 390 9.94 15.19 -3.53
C LYS A 390 10.33 15.39 -2.07
N PRO A 391 10.22 14.38 -1.18
CA PRO A 391 10.78 14.50 0.16
C PRO A 391 12.30 14.66 0.08
N LEU A 392 12.90 15.47 0.96
CA LEU A 392 14.35 15.68 1.00
C LEU A 392 15.09 14.48 1.60
N GLY A 393 14.54 13.91 2.68
CA GLY A 393 14.95 12.62 3.24
C GLY A 393 14.18 11.48 2.59
N THR A 394 14.79 10.77 1.65
CA THR A 394 14.19 9.65 0.91
C THR A 394 14.76 8.31 1.35
N THR A 395 13.93 7.28 1.44
CA THR A 395 14.43 5.90 1.50
C THR A 395 14.68 5.39 0.08
N ARG A 396 15.63 4.48 -0.10
CA ARG A 396 15.86 3.85 -1.41
C ARG A 396 14.62 3.11 -1.93
N SER A 397 13.80 2.57 -1.04
CA SER A 397 12.52 1.93 -1.39
C SER A 397 11.55 2.83 -2.16
N MET A 398 11.63 4.16 -1.98
CA MET A 398 10.75 5.11 -2.67
C MET A 398 10.90 5.14 -4.18
N GLU A 399 12.08 4.78 -4.69
CA GLU A 399 12.35 4.72 -6.13
C GLU A 399 11.54 3.61 -6.80
N PHE A 400 11.45 2.45 -6.15
CA PHE A 400 10.64 1.32 -6.63
C PHE A 400 9.14 1.59 -6.47
N LEU A 401 8.76 2.31 -5.41
CA LEU A 401 7.37 2.71 -5.16
C LEU A 401 6.89 3.91 -5.99
N LYS A 402 7.76 4.49 -6.84
CA LYS A 402 7.48 5.68 -7.63
C LYS A 402 6.94 6.87 -6.82
N PHE A 403 7.35 6.94 -5.54
CA PHE A 403 6.87 7.97 -4.63
C PHE A 403 7.51 9.34 -4.93
N ARG A 404 8.70 9.34 -5.54
CA ARG A 404 9.40 10.56 -5.97
C ARG A 404 8.70 11.22 -7.15
N GLU A 405 8.12 10.40 -8.04
CA GLU A 405 7.39 10.82 -9.21
C GLU A 405 5.96 11.28 -8.86
N LEU A 406 5.31 10.61 -7.89
CA LEU A 406 3.97 10.95 -7.42
C LEU A 406 3.94 11.18 -5.89
N PRO A 407 4.44 12.34 -5.41
CA PRO A 407 4.49 12.62 -3.98
C PRO A 407 3.12 12.95 -3.38
N ALA A 408 3.05 12.80 -2.05
CA ALA A 408 1.84 13.02 -1.24
C ALA A 408 2.00 14.11 -0.15
N GLY A 409 2.73 15.18 -0.44
CA GLY A 409 3.12 16.20 0.54
C GLY A 409 4.08 17.24 -0.01
N GLN A 410 4.56 18.11 0.87
CA GLN A 410 5.47 19.22 0.57
C GLN A 410 6.52 19.36 1.67
N ASN A 411 7.71 19.83 1.31
CA ASN A 411 8.71 20.24 2.29
C ASN A 411 8.31 21.62 2.82
N ALA A 412 8.27 21.75 4.15
CA ALA A 412 8.03 22.99 4.86
C ALA A 412 9.23 23.30 5.76
N ILE A 413 9.53 24.57 5.95
CA ILE A 413 10.51 25.00 6.97
C ILE A 413 9.83 24.92 8.34
N VAL A 414 10.31 24.02 9.18
CA VAL A 414 9.71 23.74 10.49
C VAL A 414 10.59 24.25 11.60
N ALA A 415 10.00 25.04 12.50
CA ALA A 415 10.62 25.48 13.74
C ALA A 415 9.99 24.74 14.94
N ILE A 416 10.83 24.29 15.88
CA ILE A 416 10.39 23.69 17.14
C ILE A 416 10.59 24.70 18.26
N MET A 417 9.51 25.40 18.64
CA MET A 417 9.53 26.41 19.71
C MET A 417 8.14 26.67 20.30
N CYS A 418 8.11 27.14 21.53
CA CYS A 418 6.88 27.69 22.13
C CYS A 418 6.71 29.14 21.64
N TYR A 419 5.64 29.42 20.91
CA TYR A 419 5.33 30.76 20.41
C TYR A 419 3.84 31.05 20.58
N SER A 420 3.49 32.19 21.20
CA SER A 420 2.12 32.70 21.38
C SER A 420 1.07 31.77 22.03
N GLY A 421 1.42 30.54 22.43
CA GLY A 421 0.51 29.58 23.07
C GLY A 421 -0.42 28.81 22.10
N TYR A 422 -0.59 29.26 20.86
CA TYR A 422 -1.47 28.65 19.86
C TYR A 422 -0.92 27.39 19.16
N ASN A 423 0.21 26.85 19.63
CA ASN A 423 0.74 25.56 19.21
C ASN A 423 0.71 24.50 20.33
N GLN A 424 -0.04 24.72 21.41
CA GLN A 424 -0.19 23.73 22.50
C GLN A 424 -1.07 22.53 22.10
N GLU A 425 -0.92 21.40 22.79
CA GLU A 425 -1.80 20.22 22.66
C GLU A 425 -2.09 19.78 21.20
N ASP A 426 -1.04 19.53 20.43
CA ASP A 426 -1.11 19.08 19.02
C ASP A 426 -1.64 20.10 18.02
N SER A 427 -1.78 21.36 18.43
CA SER A 427 -1.95 22.45 17.47
C SER A 427 -0.61 22.89 16.87
N VAL A 428 -0.66 23.41 15.64
CA VAL A 428 0.49 23.99 14.94
C VAL A 428 0.17 25.40 14.50
N ILE A 429 1.18 26.26 14.52
CA ILE A 429 1.10 27.61 13.95
C ILE A 429 1.61 27.53 12.51
N MET A 430 0.88 28.11 11.57
CA MET A 430 1.28 28.13 10.15
C MET A 430 1.45 29.56 9.63
N ASN A 431 2.39 29.76 8.72
CA ASN A 431 2.63 31.05 8.09
C ASN A 431 1.56 31.36 7.03
N GLN A 432 0.75 32.38 7.28
CA GLN A 432 -0.30 32.86 6.37
C GLN A 432 0.30 33.28 5.02
N SER A 433 1.45 33.96 5.01
CA SER A 433 2.10 34.40 3.78
C SER A 433 2.55 33.21 2.92
N SER A 434 2.94 32.08 3.54
CA SER A 434 3.25 30.84 2.81
C SER A 434 1.97 30.19 2.24
N ILE A 435 0.87 30.19 2.99
CA ILE A 435 -0.45 29.73 2.51
C ILE A 435 -0.93 30.57 1.32
N ASP A 436 -0.75 31.89 1.39
CA ASP A 436 -1.13 32.85 0.35
C ASP A 436 -0.32 32.62 -0.95
N ARG A 437 0.94 32.18 -0.82
CA ARG A 437 1.80 31.77 -1.94
C ARG A 437 1.49 30.38 -2.50
N GLY A 438 0.70 29.58 -1.79
CA GLY A 438 0.25 28.28 -2.28
C GLY A 438 0.66 27.06 -1.45
N LEU A 439 1.25 27.25 -0.27
CA LEU A 439 1.58 26.16 0.65
C LEU A 439 0.32 25.31 0.92
N PHE A 440 0.45 24.01 0.72
CA PHE A 440 -0.56 22.97 0.90
C PHE A 440 -1.91 23.19 0.19
N ARG A 441 -2.05 24.09 -0.79
CA ARG A 441 -3.30 24.23 -1.55
C ARG A 441 -3.65 22.95 -2.30
N SER A 442 -4.93 22.61 -2.34
CA SER A 442 -5.41 21.40 -3.02
C SER A 442 -6.66 21.65 -3.85
N LEU A 443 -6.82 20.91 -4.94
CA LEU A 443 -8.04 20.78 -5.71
C LEU A 443 -8.89 19.65 -5.13
N PHE A 444 -10.18 19.92 -4.91
CA PHE A 444 -11.18 18.91 -4.62
C PHE A 444 -12.11 18.77 -5.81
N TYR A 445 -12.18 17.56 -6.35
CA TYR A 445 -13.12 17.20 -7.40
C TYR A 445 -14.24 16.34 -6.83
N ARG A 446 -15.46 16.55 -7.31
CA ARG A 446 -16.58 15.66 -7.07
C ARG A 446 -17.36 15.42 -8.35
N ALA A 447 -17.72 14.17 -8.62
CA ALA A 447 -18.60 13.84 -9.73
C ALA A 447 -19.97 13.38 -9.25
N TYR A 448 -21.00 13.90 -9.88
CA TYR A 448 -22.40 13.50 -9.75
C TYR A 448 -22.78 12.69 -10.99
N THR A 449 -23.51 11.60 -10.78
CA THR A 449 -23.95 10.71 -11.85
C THR A 449 -25.46 10.59 -11.80
N ASP A 450 -26.12 10.70 -12.96
CA ASP A 450 -27.53 10.42 -13.12
C ASP A 450 -27.77 9.70 -14.44
N GLN A 451 -28.88 8.96 -14.53
CA GLN A 451 -29.27 8.23 -15.73
C GLN A 451 -30.78 8.27 -15.88
N GLU A 452 -31.26 8.32 -17.13
CA GLU A 452 -32.68 8.13 -17.42
C GLU A 452 -33.10 6.72 -17.02
N LYS A 453 -34.27 6.60 -16.41
CA LYS A 453 -34.87 5.30 -16.07
C LYS A 453 -36.19 5.13 -16.81
N ARG A 454 -36.46 3.88 -17.21
CA ARG A 454 -37.78 3.46 -17.66
C ARG A 454 -38.66 3.19 -16.44
N ILE A 455 -39.77 3.90 -16.36
CA ILE A 455 -40.84 3.69 -15.38
C ILE A 455 -41.98 2.96 -16.10
N GLY A 456 -42.17 1.68 -15.81
CA GLY A 456 -43.16 0.84 -16.52
C GLY A 456 -42.74 0.50 -17.95
N MET A 457 -43.71 0.29 -18.84
CA MET A 457 -43.46 -0.18 -20.22
C MET A 457 -42.96 0.90 -21.18
N ASN A 458 -43.47 2.14 -21.08
CA ASN A 458 -43.25 3.19 -22.10
C ASN A 458 -42.79 4.54 -21.55
N VAL A 459 -42.84 4.78 -20.24
CA VAL A 459 -42.56 6.10 -19.66
C VAL A 459 -41.07 6.19 -19.35
N VAL A 460 -40.37 7.10 -20.02
CA VAL A 460 -38.93 7.32 -19.81
C VAL A 460 -38.76 8.68 -19.14
N GLU A 461 -38.00 8.72 -18.04
CA GLU A 461 -37.52 9.98 -17.48
C GLU A 461 -36.65 10.69 -18.53
N GLN A 462 -36.70 12.02 -18.59
CA GLN A 462 -35.93 12.79 -19.56
C GLN A 462 -35.06 13.84 -18.88
N PHE A 463 -33.85 14.05 -19.41
CA PHE A 463 -33.07 15.24 -19.11
C PHE A 463 -33.60 16.41 -19.91
N GLU A 464 -34.08 17.42 -19.20
CA GLU A 464 -34.61 18.68 -19.72
C GLU A 464 -34.67 19.71 -18.57
N LYS A 465 -34.74 20.99 -18.92
CA LYS A 465 -34.92 22.07 -17.94
C LYS A 465 -36.38 22.09 -17.45
N PRO A 466 -36.65 21.87 -16.16
CA PRO A 466 -38.02 21.86 -15.64
C PRO A 466 -38.55 23.29 -15.45
N PHE A 467 -39.81 23.54 -15.82
CA PHE A 467 -40.46 24.84 -15.64
C PHE A 467 -41.55 24.77 -14.56
N ARG A 468 -41.74 25.86 -13.81
CA ARG A 468 -42.78 25.94 -12.76
C ARG A 468 -44.21 25.70 -13.25
N GLN A 469 -44.45 25.84 -14.55
CA GLN A 469 -45.77 25.73 -15.15
C GLN A 469 -46.16 24.27 -15.43
N ASP A 470 -45.21 23.40 -15.76
CA ASP A 470 -45.45 22.02 -16.22
C ASP A 470 -44.96 20.95 -15.23
N THR A 471 -44.09 21.32 -14.28
CA THR A 471 -43.49 20.41 -13.30
C THR A 471 -44.02 20.59 -11.88
N LEU A 472 -44.39 19.46 -11.28
CA LEU A 472 -44.83 19.36 -9.90
C LEU A 472 -43.63 19.14 -8.95
N LYS A 473 -43.71 19.75 -7.75
CA LYS A 473 -42.75 19.58 -6.64
C LYS A 473 -41.29 19.89 -7.03
N LEU A 474 -41.07 21.04 -7.67
CA LEU A 474 -39.72 21.57 -7.89
C LEU A 474 -38.96 21.68 -6.58
N LYS A 475 -37.67 21.32 -6.62
CA LYS A 475 -36.77 21.49 -5.48
C LYS A 475 -36.50 22.97 -5.22
N HIS A 476 -36.03 23.28 -4.01
CA HIS A 476 -35.77 24.64 -3.54
C HIS A 476 -34.55 25.33 -4.19
N GLY A 477 -33.87 24.67 -5.13
CA GLY A 477 -32.70 25.17 -5.84
C GLY A 477 -33.01 26.05 -7.06
N THR A 478 -31.98 26.71 -7.57
CA THR A 478 -32.06 27.49 -8.81
C THR A 478 -31.82 26.62 -10.04
N TYR A 479 -32.71 26.71 -11.03
CA TYR A 479 -32.62 26.00 -12.32
C TYR A 479 -32.09 26.90 -13.45
N ASP A 480 -31.89 28.19 -13.18
CA ASP A 480 -31.49 29.18 -14.19
C ASP A 480 -30.14 28.86 -14.85
N LYS A 481 -29.27 28.16 -14.11
CA LYS A 481 -27.93 27.73 -14.53
C LYS A 481 -27.91 26.51 -15.46
N LEU A 482 -29.06 25.88 -15.69
CA LEU A 482 -29.21 24.77 -16.62
C LEU A 482 -29.43 25.30 -18.03
N ASP A 483 -28.82 24.63 -19.01
CA ASP A 483 -29.11 24.84 -20.42
C ASP A 483 -30.42 24.14 -20.83
N GLU A 484 -30.82 24.24 -22.10
CA GLU A 484 -32.07 23.65 -22.60
C GLU A 484 -32.11 22.12 -22.48
N ASP A 485 -30.94 21.47 -22.51
CA ASP A 485 -30.78 20.03 -22.29
C ASP A 485 -30.96 19.60 -20.82
N GLY A 486 -31.17 20.58 -19.92
CA GLY A 486 -31.30 20.35 -18.49
C GLY A 486 -29.96 20.09 -17.80
N ILE A 487 -28.82 20.38 -18.42
CA ILE A 487 -27.50 20.13 -17.83
C ILE A 487 -26.76 21.46 -17.68
N VAL A 488 -25.94 21.58 -16.63
CA VAL A 488 -25.11 22.77 -16.41
C VAL A 488 -23.88 22.76 -17.32
N ALA A 489 -23.57 23.87 -17.99
CA ALA A 489 -22.36 23.99 -18.81
C ALA A 489 -21.06 23.98 -17.98
N PRO A 490 -19.95 23.42 -18.50
CA PRO A 490 -18.62 23.61 -17.93
C PRO A 490 -18.25 25.10 -17.79
N GLY A 491 -17.58 25.45 -16.69
CA GLY A 491 -17.18 26.82 -16.36
C GLY A 491 -18.21 27.60 -15.52
N VAL A 492 -19.44 27.12 -15.39
CA VAL A 492 -20.46 27.79 -14.57
C VAL A 492 -20.15 27.61 -13.08
N ARG A 493 -20.33 28.70 -12.33
CA ARG A 493 -20.17 28.69 -10.86
C ARG A 493 -21.45 28.21 -10.19
N VAL A 494 -21.34 27.16 -9.38
CA VAL A 494 -22.44 26.53 -8.64
C VAL A 494 -22.17 26.53 -7.14
N SER A 495 -23.22 26.70 -6.34
CA SER A 495 -23.14 26.84 -4.89
C SER A 495 -24.42 26.39 -4.19
N GLY A 496 -24.28 25.76 -3.02
CA GLY A 496 -25.41 25.45 -2.16
C GLY A 496 -26.32 24.40 -2.81
N GLU A 497 -27.59 24.74 -2.96
CA GLU A 497 -28.63 23.84 -3.50
C GLU A 497 -28.90 24.04 -4.99
N ASP A 498 -27.99 24.71 -5.71
CA ASP A 498 -28.08 24.84 -7.17
C ASP A 498 -28.29 23.49 -7.85
N ILE A 499 -29.18 23.47 -8.85
CA ILE A 499 -29.47 22.26 -9.62
C ILE A 499 -28.42 22.13 -10.72
N ILE A 500 -27.80 20.96 -10.81
CA ILE A 500 -26.74 20.65 -11.79
C ILE A 500 -27.22 19.71 -12.89
N ILE A 501 -28.24 18.90 -12.61
CA ILE A 501 -28.87 18.00 -13.59
C ILE A 501 -30.39 18.12 -13.41
N GLY A 502 -31.03 18.80 -14.35
CA GLY A 502 -32.46 18.89 -14.56
C GLY A 502 -33.01 17.59 -15.13
N LYS A 503 -33.98 17.01 -14.43
CA LYS A 503 -34.57 15.73 -14.82
C LYS A 503 -36.05 15.70 -14.46
N THR A 504 -36.86 15.23 -15.39
CA THR A 504 -38.31 15.13 -15.21
C THR A 504 -38.79 13.70 -15.38
N ALA A 505 -39.81 13.34 -14.61
CA ALA A 505 -40.51 12.07 -14.71
C ALA A 505 -41.97 12.34 -15.09
N PRO A 506 -42.49 11.76 -16.18
CA PRO A 506 -43.89 11.94 -16.56
C PRO A 506 -44.82 11.34 -15.50
N ILE A 507 -45.92 12.03 -15.19
CA ILE A 507 -46.95 11.57 -14.24
C ILE A 507 -48.11 10.99 -15.04
N ALA A 508 -48.63 9.83 -14.64
CA ALA A 508 -49.84 9.27 -15.23
C ALA A 508 -51.04 10.21 -15.04
N PRO A 509 -51.94 10.35 -16.03
CA PRO A 509 -53.11 11.21 -15.92
C PRO A 509 -53.98 10.86 -14.68
N ASP A 510 -54.08 9.58 -14.33
CA ASP A 510 -54.96 9.06 -13.28
C ASP A 510 -54.35 9.02 -11.86
N ALA A 511 -53.11 9.51 -11.68
CA ALA A 511 -52.47 9.53 -10.37
C ALA A 511 -52.96 10.72 -9.51
N GLU A 512 -53.77 10.45 -8.48
CA GLU A 512 -54.20 11.44 -7.50
C GLU A 512 -53.08 11.72 -6.47
N GLU A 513 -52.43 12.89 -6.57
CA GLU A 513 -51.47 13.38 -5.58
C GLU A 513 -52.10 14.46 -4.66
N LEU A 514 -53.00 14.02 -3.77
CA LEU A 514 -53.41 14.74 -2.54
C LEU A 514 -53.77 16.23 -2.71
N GLY A 515 -54.30 16.63 -3.86
CA GLY A 515 -54.81 17.99 -4.11
C GLY A 515 -53.77 19.06 -4.46
N GLN A 516 -52.48 18.74 -4.63
CA GLN A 516 -51.45 19.70 -5.06
C GLN A 516 -51.26 19.81 -6.59
N ARG A 517 -51.99 18.98 -7.36
CA ARG A 517 -51.83 18.85 -8.80
C ARG A 517 -52.82 19.73 -9.55
N THR A 518 -52.32 20.59 -10.44
CA THR A 518 -53.15 21.27 -11.45
C THR A 518 -53.17 20.44 -12.75
N LYS A 519 -54.16 20.64 -13.63
CA LYS A 519 -54.18 19.99 -14.96
C LYS A 519 -52.95 20.30 -15.83
N ALA A 520 -52.25 21.40 -15.54
CA ALA A 520 -51.03 21.80 -16.25
C ALA A 520 -49.79 21.00 -15.82
N HIS A 521 -49.80 20.40 -14.63
CA HIS A 521 -48.67 19.62 -14.11
C HIS A 521 -48.67 18.20 -14.67
N ILE A 522 -47.89 18.00 -15.73
CA ILE A 522 -47.77 16.73 -16.45
C ILE A 522 -46.53 15.96 -15.97
N LYS A 523 -45.53 16.67 -15.42
CA LYS A 523 -44.22 16.14 -15.06
C LYS A 523 -43.94 16.29 -13.57
N ARG A 524 -43.11 15.43 -13.00
CA ARG A 524 -42.56 15.54 -11.64
C ARG A 524 -41.08 15.83 -11.74
N ASP A 525 -40.59 16.67 -10.85
CA ASP A 525 -39.16 16.93 -10.74
C ASP A 525 -38.40 15.74 -10.09
N ALA A 526 -37.40 15.24 -10.81
CA ALA A 526 -36.46 14.20 -10.38
C ALA A 526 -34.98 14.68 -10.45
N SER A 527 -34.77 16.00 -10.54
CA SER A 527 -33.47 16.64 -10.75
C SER A 527 -32.47 16.35 -9.63
N THR A 528 -31.18 16.40 -9.91
CA THR A 528 -30.11 16.20 -8.93
C THR A 528 -29.52 17.55 -8.49
N PRO A 529 -29.70 17.98 -7.22
CA PRO A 529 -29.09 19.19 -6.69
C PRO A 529 -27.61 18.95 -6.31
N LEU A 530 -26.86 20.05 -6.23
CA LEU A 530 -25.60 20.07 -5.53
C LEU A 530 -25.81 19.84 -4.02
N ARG A 531 -24.78 19.35 -3.31
CA ARG A 531 -24.86 19.30 -1.83
C ARG A 531 -24.76 20.71 -1.27
N SER A 532 -25.62 21.03 -0.30
CA SER A 532 -25.70 22.36 0.32
C SER A 532 -24.38 22.87 0.93
N THR A 533 -23.51 21.96 1.38
CA THR A 533 -22.19 22.31 1.96
C THR A 533 -21.09 22.52 0.93
N GLU A 534 -21.41 22.42 -0.37
CA GLU A 534 -20.44 22.45 -1.44
C GLU A 534 -20.66 23.61 -2.40
N ASN A 535 -19.55 24.05 -2.98
CA ASN A 535 -19.51 25.09 -3.98
C ASN A 535 -18.30 24.84 -4.89
N GLY A 536 -18.36 25.39 -6.09
CA GLY A 536 -17.28 25.21 -7.05
C GLY A 536 -17.64 25.68 -8.44
N ILE A 537 -16.81 25.27 -9.38
CA ILE A 537 -16.98 25.51 -10.80
C ILE A 537 -17.18 24.15 -11.47
N VAL A 538 -18.11 24.07 -12.41
CA VAL A 538 -18.29 22.87 -13.23
C VAL A 538 -17.03 22.70 -14.09
N ASP A 539 -16.39 21.56 -13.95
CA ASP A 539 -15.11 21.27 -14.57
C ASP A 539 -15.29 20.58 -15.92
N GLN A 540 -16.05 19.48 -15.93
CA GLN A 540 -16.33 18.72 -17.12
C GLN A 540 -17.67 18.01 -17.00
N VAL A 541 -18.39 17.92 -18.11
CA VAL A 541 -19.65 17.18 -18.24
C VAL A 541 -19.45 16.08 -19.27
N LEU A 542 -19.87 14.87 -18.94
CA LEU A 542 -19.86 13.71 -19.81
C LEU A 542 -21.30 13.26 -20.03
N ILE A 543 -21.70 13.18 -21.30
CA ILE A 543 -22.99 12.64 -21.72
C ILE A 543 -22.70 11.41 -22.57
N THR A 544 -23.32 10.28 -22.22
CA THR A 544 -23.18 9.01 -22.94
C THR A 544 -24.50 8.25 -22.88
N THR A 545 -24.59 7.11 -23.53
CA THR A 545 -25.69 6.17 -23.40
C THR A 545 -25.30 4.99 -22.51
N ASN A 546 -26.27 4.46 -21.76
CA ASN A 546 -26.11 3.21 -21.02
C ASN A 546 -26.34 1.99 -21.95
N ALA A 547 -26.17 0.78 -21.41
CA ALA A 547 -26.39 -0.46 -22.19
C ALA A 547 -27.85 -0.66 -22.66
N GLU A 548 -28.81 0.08 -22.08
CA GLU A 548 -30.22 0.06 -22.47
C GLU A 548 -30.57 1.13 -23.52
N GLY A 549 -29.56 1.88 -23.99
CA GLY A 549 -29.71 2.98 -24.95
C GLY A 549 -30.27 4.28 -24.35
N LEU A 550 -30.40 4.37 -23.02
CA LEU A 550 -30.88 5.55 -22.31
C LEU A 550 -29.75 6.53 -22.01
N ARG A 551 -30.04 7.83 -21.92
CA ARG A 551 -29.01 8.83 -21.63
C ARG A 551 -28.46 8.68 -20.21
N PHE A 552 -27.16 8.86 -20.09
CA PHE A 552 -26.39 8.80 -18.86
C PHE A 552 -25.51 10.05 -18.79
N VAL A 553 -25.60 10.78 -17.69
CA VAL A 553 -24.91 12.06 -17.50
C VAL A 553 -24.02 11.99 -16.28
N LYS A 554 -22.81 12.54 -16.40
CA LYS A 554 -21.88 12.69 -15.31
C LYS A 554 -21.29 14.09 -15.30
N VAL A 555 -21.55 14.83 -14.21
CA VAL A 555 -21.08 16.21 -14.02
C VAL A 555 -19.99 16.21 -12.97
N ARG A 556 -18.78 16.65 -13.35
CA ARG A 556 -17.66 16.85 -12.42
C ARG A 556 -17.53 18.33 -12.09
N MET A 557 -17.46 18.62 -10.80
CA MET A 557 -17.16 19.94 -10.28
C MET A 557 -15.77 19.96 -9.65
N ARG A 558 -15.13 21.13 -9.65
CA ARG A 558 -13.89 21.38 -8.94
C ARG A 558 -14.03 22.55 -7.99
N THR A 559 -13.31 22.48 -6.88
CA THR A 559 -13.18 23.56 -5.92
C THR A 559 -11.77 23.60 -5.36
N THR A 560 -11.27 24.80 -5.08
CA THR A 560 -9.95 24.97 -4.46
C THR A 560 -10.11 25.00 -2.96
N LYS A 561 -9.36 24.16 -2.26
CA LYS A 561 -9.29 24.14 -0.80
C LYS A 561 -7.94 24.71 -0.37
N ILE A 562 -7.99 25.89 0.23
CA ILE A 562 -6.84 26.55 0.87
C ILE A 562 -6.77 26.04 2.32
N PRO A 563 -5.57 25.83 2.90
CA PRO A 563 -5.44 25.54 4.33
C PRO A 563 -6.18 26.55 5.20
N GLN A 564 -6.94 26.04 6.18
CA GLN A 564 -7.68 26.85 7.15
C GLN A 564 -7.43 26.36 8.58
N ILE A 565 -7.75 27.20 9.57
CA ILE A 565 -7.72 26.83 10.99
C ILE A 565 -8.59 25.57 11.18
N GLY A 566 -8.05 24.57 11.90
CA GLY A 566 -8.68 23.27 12.07
C GLY A 566 -8.31 22.19 11.04
N ASP A 567 -7.72 22.56 9.89
CA ASP A 567 -7.21 21.58 8.93
C ASP A 567 -6.06 20.76 9.55
N LYS A 568 -5.99 19.49 9.18
CA LYS A 568 -5.04 18.53 9.75
C LYS A 568 -3.82 18.31 8.86
N PHE A 569 -2.66 18.31 9.50
CA PHE A 569 -1.37 18.04 8.90
C PHE A 569 -0.63 17.00 9.71
N ALA A 570 0.24 16.23 9.08
CA ALA A 570 1.12 15.31 9.78
C ALA A 570 2.52 15.29 9.18
N SER A 571 3.53 15.18 10.03
CA SER A 571 4.86 14.74 9.57
C SER A 571 4.82 13.25 9.23
N ARG A 572 5.93 12.70 8.69
CA ARG A 572 6.06 11.26 8.44
C ARG A 572 6.36 10.42 9.68
N HIS A 573 6.12 10.93 10.89
CA HIS A 573 6.45 10.25 12.14
C HIS A 573 5.23 10.05 13.05
N GLY A 574 4.02 10.07 12.48
CA GLY A 574 2.79 9.95 13.28
C GLY A 574 2.55 11.16 14.18
N GLN A 575 3.09 12.32 13.78
CA GLN A 575 2.92 13.60 14.46
C GLN A 575 1.82 14.38 13.75
N LYS A 576 0.58 14.08 14.13
CA LYS A 576 -0.60 14.78 13.62
C LYS A 576 -0.82 16.06 14.40
N GLY A 577 -1.16 17.14 13.71
CA GLY A 577 -1.60 18.38 14.32
C GLY A 577 -2.60 19.15 13.47
N THR A 578 -3.32 20.05 14.12
CA THR A 578 -4.30 20.94 13.50
C THR A 578 -3.79 22.37 13.50
N ILE A 579 -4.09 23.15 12.46
CA ILE A 579 -3.75 24.58 12.49
C ILE A 579 -4.53 25.25 13.63
N GLY A 580 -3.82 25.81 14.61
CA GLY A 580 -4.41 26.56 15.73
C GLY A 580 -4.61 28.04 15.39
N ILE A 581 -3.61 28.66 14.76
CA ILE A 581 -3.66 30.03 14.25
C ILE A 581 -2.73 30.18 13.05
N THR A 582 -2.98 31.18 12.22
CA THR A 582 -2.06 31.61 11.17
C THR A 582 -1.54 33.01 11.45
N TYR A 583 -0.23 33.22 11.25
CA TYR A 583 0.43 34.52 11.38
C TYR A 583 1.00 34.96 10.04
N ARG A 584 0.99 36.27 9.78
CA ARG A 584 1.67 36.84 8.61
C ARG A 584 3.18 36.91 8.88
N ILE A 585 3.96 37.11 7.82
CA ILE A 585 5.42 37.05 7.87
C ILE A 585 6.04 38.02 8.90
N GLU A 586 5.44 39.19 9.10
CA GLU A 586 5.89 40.21 10.05
C GLU A 586 5.73 39.80 11.52
N ASP A 587 4.77 38.93 11.83
CA ASP A 587 4.48 38.48 13.19
C ASP A 587 5.23 37.18 13.53
N MET A 588 5.81 36.53 12.53
CA MET A 588 6.55 35.28 12.68
C MET A 588 8.00 35.53 13.13
N PRO A 589 8.60 34.62 13.91
CA PRO A 589 10.01 34.71 14.24
C PRO A 589 10.88 34.48 13.00
N PHE A 590 12.01 35.17 12.90
CA PHE A 590 12.92 35.09 11.75
C PHE A 590 14.36 34.84 12.20
N THR A 591 15.16 34.20 11.35
CA THR A 591 16.60 33.95 11.60
C THR A 591 17.45 35.18 11.29
N SER A 592 18.73 35.17 11.66
CA SER A 592 19.68 36.22 11.22
C SER A 592 19.83 36.32 9.69
N GLU A 593 19.52 35.24 8.98
CA GLU A 593 19.53 35.17 7.52
C GLU A 593 18.22 35.66 6.90
N GLY A 594 17.21 36.00 7.73
CA GLY A 594 15.89 36.43 7.27
C GLY A 594 14.96 35.27 6.88
N ILE A 595 15.28 34.04 7.25
CA ILE A 595 14.41 32.88 7.01
C ILE A 595 13.27 32.89 8.02
N VAL A 596 12.04 32.70 7.54
CA VAL A 596 10.83 32.62 8.36
C VAL A 596 10.26 31.21 8.24
N PRO A 597 9.88 30.54 9.35
CA PRO A 597 9.33 29.19 9.27
C PRO A 597 7.94 29.20 8.61
N ASP A 598 7.64 28.12 7.91
CA ASP A 598 6.32 27.86 7.35
C ASP A 598 5.38 27.28 8.41
N LEU A 599 5.94 26.52 9.35
CA LEU A 599 5.20 25.82 10.39
C LEU A 599 6.00 25.80 11.70
N ILE A 600 5.31 26.06 12.82
CA ILE A 600 5.90 26.00 14.16
C ILE A 600 5.19 24.91 14.97
N ILE A 601 5.95 23.91 15.42
CA ILE A 601 5.48 22.90 16.35
C ILE A 601 5.98 23.18 17.77
N ASN A 602 5.21 22.70 18.75
CA ASN A 602 5.57 22.85 20.14
C ASN A 602 6.57 21.77 20.60
N PRO A 603 7.65 22.15 21.31
CA PRO A 603 8.65 21.23 21.86
C PRO A 603 8.06 20.10 22.72
N HIS A 604 6.95 20.32 23.43
CA HIS A 604 6.34 19.31 24.30
C HIS A 604 5.86 18.05 23.54
N ALA A 605 5.68 18.16 22.22
CA ALA A 605 5.32 17.02 21.39
C ALA A 605 6.46 15.99 21.21
N ILE A 606 7.72 16.36 21.48
CA ILE A 606 8.86 15.47 21.21
C ILE A 606 9.13 14.49 22.37
N PRO A 607 9.30 14.93 23.64
CA PRO A 607 9.70 14.01 24.72
C PRO A 607 8.68 12.91 25.01
N SER A 608 7.39 13.25 25.02
CA SER A 608 6.30 12.31 25.30
C SER A 608 6.08 11.28 24.18
N ARG A 609 6.45 11.62 22.95
CA ARG A 609 6.24 10.79 21.76
C ARG A 609 7.48 10.04 21.31
N MET A 610 8.65 10.48 21.76
CA MET A 610 9.95 9.89 21.46
C MET A 610 10.16 9.73 19.94
N THR A 611 9.70 10.70 19.14
CA THR A 611 9.86 10.72 17.67
C THR A 611 11.20 11.33 17.30
N ILE A 612 12.30 10.68 17.68
CA ILE A 612 13.66 11.17 17.44
C ILE A 612 13.97 11.22 15.94
N ALA A 613 13.46 10.26 15.16
CA ALA A 613 13.64 10.24 13.72
C ALA A 613 13.13 11.50 13.02
N HIS A 614 12.13 12.19 13.58
CA HIS A 614 11.65 13.48 13.06
C HIS A 614 12.74 14.55 13.14
N LEU A 615 13.50 14.59 14.24
CA LEU A 615 14.63 15.51 14.39
C LEU A 615 15.78 15.14 13.45
N ILE A 616 16.05 13.85 13.28
CA ILE A 616 17.08 13.36 12.34
C ILE A 616 16.69 13.72 10.90
N GLU A 617 15.42 13.55 10.51
CA GLU A 617 14.90 13.96 9.21
C GLU A 617 15.12 15.46 8.97
N CYS A 618 14.81 16.31 9.95
CA CYS A 618 15.01 17.75 9.86
C CYS A 618 16.48 18.10 9.58
N GLN A 619 17.40 17.50 10.34
CA GLN A 619 18.83 17.78 10.26
C GLN A 619 19.43 17.28 8.94
N LEU A 620 19.08 16.06 8.53
CA LEU A 620 19.50 15.50 7.25
C LEU A 620 18.97 16.34 6.09
N SER A 621 17.69 16.70 6.11
CA SER A 621 17.06 17.51 5.07
C SER A 621 17.72 18.88 4.95
N LYS A 622 18.17 19.47 6.06
CA LYS A 622 18.93 20.73 6.05
C LYS A 622 20.27 20.58 5.34
N VAL A 623 21.03 19.54 5.68
CA VAL A 623 22.31 19.23 4.99
C VAL A 623 22.07 18.97 3.49
N SER A 624 21.00 18.25 3.15
CA SER A 624 20.59 17.99 1.78
C SER A 624 20.32 19.28 1.00
N THR A 625 19.60 20.24 1.58
CA THR A 625 19.36 21.55 0.93
C THR A 625 20.63 22.37 0.74
N LEU A 626 21.59 22.29 1.68
CA LEU A 626 22.86 23.03 1.59
C LEU A 626 23.82 22.43 0.55
N ARG A 627 23.82 21.11 0.39
CA ARG A 627 24.68 20.41 -0.57
C ARG A 627 24.06 20.26 -1.96
N GLY A 628 22.74 20.40 -2.08
CA GLY A 628 22.01 20.06 -3.31
C GLY A 628 21.95 18.56 -3.60
N LEU A 629 22.07 17.72 -2.56
CA LEU A 629 22.02 16.26 -2.66
C LEU A 629 20.83 15.72 -1.87
N GLU A 630 20.25 14.61 -2.31
CA GLU A 630 19.18 13.94 -1.57
C GLU A 630 19.73 13.15 -0.38
N GLY A 631 19.03 13.23 0.75
CA GLY A 631 19.42 12.52 1.96
C GLY A 631 18.90 11.09 1.95
N ASP A 632 19.79 10.11 2.11
CA ASP A 632 19.40 8.71 2.30
C ASP A 632 18.91 8.48 3.74
N ALA A 633 17.61 8.24 3.88
CA ALA A 633 16.93 7.99 5.14
C ALA A 633 16.50 6.51 5.29
N THR A 634 17.12 5.61 4.53
CA THR A 634 16.84 4.17 4.55
C THR A 634 17.13 3.59 5.95
N PRO A 635 16.22 2.75 6.50
CA PRO A 635 16.44 2.13 7.81
C PRO A 635 17.64 1.18 7.80
N PHE A 636 18.23 0.98 8.98
CA PHE A 636 19.34 0.05 9.20
C PHE A 636 20.63 0.41 8.43
N THR A 637 20.81 1.68 8.06
CA THR A 637 22.03 2.18 7.41
C THR A 637 23.07 2.61 8.45
N GLU A 638 24.30 2.86 7.99
CA GLU A 638 25.41 3.36 8.82
C GLU A 638 25.33 4.87 9.11
N VAL A 639 24.31 5.57 8.59
CA VAL A 639 24.17 7.02 8.76
C VAL A 639 23.90 7.34 10.23
N THR A 640 24.86 8.00 10.89
CA THR A 640 24.72 8.43 12.30
C THR A 640 24.42 9.92 12.40
N VAL A 641 23.82 10.34 13.52
CA VAL A 641 23.54 11.76 13.80
C VAL A 641 24.82 12.61 13.81
N ASP A 642 25.94 12.06 14.28
CA ASP A 642 27.21 12.78 14.31
C ASP A 642 27.80 12.99 12.92
N SER A 643 27.65 12.01 12.02
CA SER A 643 28.00 12.18 10.61
C SER A 643 27.28 13.41 10.01
N VAL A 644 25.96 13.50 10.18
CA VAL A 644 25.14 14.62 9.69
C VAL A 644 25.53 15.93 10.39
N SER A 645 25.81 15.87 11.69
CA SER A 645 26.21 17.04 12.50
C SER A 645 27.54 17.65 12.03
N ASN A 646 28.50 16.81 11.66
CA ASN A 646 29.79 17.25 11.11
C ASN A 646 29.62 17.91 9.74
N LEU A 647 28.75 17.35 8.88
CA LEU A 647 28.44 17.96 7.59
C LEU A 647 27.75 19.32 7.76
N LEU A 648 26.83 19.45 8.72
CA LEU A 648 26.16 20.71 8.99
C LEU A 648 27.15 21.79 9.46
N ARG A 649 28.07 21.42 10.36
CA ARG A 649 29.14 22.33 10.83
C ARG A 649 30.08 22.76 9.70
N ALA A 650 30.37 21.89 8.75
CA ALA A 650 31.20 22.21 7.59
C ALA A 650 30.60 23.32 6.71
N HIS A 651 29.28 23.55 6.77
CA HIS A 651 28.59 24.63 6.04
C HIS A 651 28.38 25.89 6.90
N GLY A 652 29.04 26.01 8.05
CA GLY A 652 28.95 27.19 8.91
C GLY A 652 27.70 27.26 9.80
N TYR A 653 26.83 26.26 9.76
CA TYR A 653 25.68 26.15 10.65
C TYR A 653 26.06 25.46 11.97
N GLN A 654 25.26 25.64 13.01
CA GLN A 654 25.49 24.92 14.26
C GLN A 654 25.25 23.41 14.07
N SER A 655 26.18 22.60 14.58
CA SER A 655 26.24 21.16 14.31
C SER A 655 24.95 20.41 14.65
N ARG A 656 24.23 20.83 15.70
CA ARG A 656 23.00 20.19 16.20
C ARG A 656 21.71 20.74 15.58
N GLY A 657 21.77 21.66 14.61
CA GLY A 657 20.59 22.19 13.92
C GLY A 657 19.86 23.35 14.61
N PHE A 658 20.40 23.85 15.72
CA PHE A 658 19.87 25.03 16.42
C PHE A 658 20.31 26.33 15.76
N GLU A 659 19.43 27.32 15.71
CA GLU A 659 19.70 28.65 15.19
C GLU A 659 19.25 29.74 16.16
N ILE A 660 19.89 30.91 16.02
CA ILE A 660 19.46 32.13 16.70
C ILE A 660 18.29 32.71 15.91
N MET A 661 17.18 32.97 16.59
CA MET A 661 16.00 33.62 16.03
C MET A 661 15.64 34.90 16.77
N TYR A 662 14.95 35.79 16.08
CA TYR A 662 14.47 37.07 16.57
C TYR A 662 12.95 37.07 16.63
N HIS A 663 12.39 37.79 17.61
CA HIS A 663 10.97 37.90 17.82
C HIS A 663 10.33 38.85 16.79
N GLY A 664 9.32 38.40 16.04
CA GLY A 664 8.71 39.18 14.95
C GLY A 664 8.20 40.56 15.38
N HIS A 665 7.56 40.65 16.55
CA HIS A 665 7.01 41.92 17.03
C HIS A 665 8.01 42.94 17.62
N THR A 666 9.12 42.48 18.21
CA THR A 666 10.02 43.37 18.98
C THR A 666 11.41 43.49 18.38
N GLY A 667 11.76 42.62 17.43
CA GLY A 667 13.12 42.47 16.90
C GLY A 667 14.14 41.96 17.93
N ARG A 668 13.73 41.67 19.17
CA ARG A 668 14.64 41.17 20.20
C ARG A 668 15.04 39.74 19.88
N LYS A 669 16.33 39.44 20.10
CA LYS A 669 16.86 38.08 20.05
C LYS A 669 16.15 37.22 21.10
N LEU A 670 15.69 36.04 20.70
CA LEU A 670 15.14 35.06 21.65
C LEU A 670 16.26 34.55 22.56
N MET A 671 15.96 34.38 23.84
CA MET A 671 16.93 33.87 24.83
C MET A 671 17.34 32.43 24.55
N ALA A 672 16.39 31.60 24.07
CA ALA A 672 16.63 30.24 23.65
C ALA A 672 16.94 30.17 22.15
N GLN A 673 17.78 29.21 21.77
CA GLN A 673 17.99 28.84 20.37
C GLN A 673 16.84 27.93 19.90
N VAL A 674 16.48 28.06 18.63
CA VAL A 674 15.36 27.32 18.04
C VAL A 674 15.90 26.24 17.12
N PHE A 675 15.37 25.03 17.23
CA PHE A 675 15.66 23.97 16.26
C PHE A 675 14.86 24.25 14.98
N LEU A 676 15.56 24.48 13.88
CA LEU A 676 14.99 24.89 12.60
C LEU A 676 15.53 24.01 11.49
N GLY A 677 14.63 23.45 10.66
CA GLY A 677 15.03 22.68 9.49
C GLY A 677 13.87 22.39 8.54
N PRO A 678 14.16 22.10 7.26
CA PRO A 678 13.15 21.65 6.32
C PRO A 678 12.67 20.23 6.67
N THR A 679 11.38 19.96 6.52
CA THR A 679 10.79 18.63 6.75
C THR A 679 9.59 18.40 5.87
N TYR A 680 9.37 17.15 5.47
CA TYR A 680 8.25 16.79 4.61
C TYR A 680 6.96 16.57 5.40
N TYR A 681 5.97 17.44 5.18
CA TYR A 681 4.66 17.37 5.80
C TYR A 681 3.59 16.95 4.80
N GLN A 682 2.58 16.25 5.30
CA GLN A 682 1.44 15.74 4.56
C GLN A 682 0.18 16.48 4.98
N ARG A 683 -0.55 17.04 4.01
CA ARG A 683 -1.92 17.51 4.25
C ARG A 683 -2.85 16.31 4.32
N LEU A 684 -3.63 16.22 5.39
CA LEU A 684 -4.61 15.15 5.58
C LEU A 684 -5.97 15.59 5.05
N ARG A 685 -6.77 14.61 4.60
CA ARG A 685 -8.06 14.86 3.94
C ARG A 685 -9.13 15.56 4.78
N HIS A 686 -9.12 15.35 6.10
CA HIS A 686 -10.24 15.63 7.00
C HIS A 686 -10.02 16.79 7.94
#